data_AF-A0A2M7VV06-F1
#
_entry.id   AF-A0A2M7VV06-F1
#
_cell.length_a   1.000
_cell.length_b   1.000
_cell.length_c   1.000
_cell.angle_alpha   90.00
_cell.angle_beta   90.00
_cell.angle_gamma   90.00
#
_symmetry.space_group_name_H-M   'P 1'
#
loop_
_entity.id
_entity.type
_entity.pdbx_description
1 polymer ?
#
loop_
_entity_poly.entity_id
_entity_poly.type
_entity_poly.pdbx_seq_one_letter_code
_entity_poly.pdbx_strand_id
1 'polypeptide(L)'
;MNLYKLISIVALIAPLSLISNTIIIEEDIQWNDNIVTKVDETNTRKFLSFNNAKYDDKKDFLGFYAKQIVLNQEKIVEINIIEVQYEDIEDEKIKGISGFDFISNQINLTFINATSRKINYGELNFTPIIYNSKIGKYQRVISFKFEVVTNKEVSISNSKAFTTNSVLETGDWYKIAVLKDGIFKLSYSFLKELGLDIDNLNPANLKLYGNGGKMLPTLNSVVRADDIQQNAIFIQGESDGSFDSGDYVLFYGQSPHSWTYNTSTSLYEHQMNKYSDTTYYYLTFSNTGESPKRIVSQSSQSSPTQVVSSFNDYAYYEKDLLNLIKSGNQWFGEVFDIKTSYNFVFNFPNIIVSTPVSINFSAAARSSIPSTFLVTAGSGSLTIPITQVNTSSYHDRFANLGNGFLSTTASSDVININISYNKPTSESIGWLDELELNARRNLIMSGEQLFFRDIPSVGIGNVSTFNIGNAINVNKVWEITDPYNIKEQQFNLAGSNLSYSLSTDSLREFVAFTSNYETQVFGLGKIENQNLHAIVQADMVIVSHPNFLSQAAQLADFHTTEGLSVIVVTPQQIYNEYSSGSPDIVAVRDFLRMLYERNAITPTALPKYLLLFGDGSYDNKNRIVGNTNFILSYQTPNSIDIIGSLVSDDYYGLLDVNEGTWAGTEYTDIGIGRLPVKSQEEADNVIHKIFNYNLPSSMNEWRNRTVFVGDDEDGNTHMIQSNSLAAMVELGYKSYNINKIFLDAFKQ
;
A
#
# COMPACT_ATOMS: atom_id res chain seq x y z
N MET A 1 48.60 49.90 -26.30
CA MET A 1 48.68 50.03 -24.84
C MET A 1 47.42 49.43 -24.25
N ASN A 2 47.58 48.30 -23.53
CA ASN A 2 46.67 47.66 -22.57
C ASN A 2 45.34 47.03 -23.02
N LEU A 3 45.50 45.76 -23.44
CA LEU A 3 44.83 44.55 -22.92
C LEU A 3 44.02 44.76 -21.62
N TYR A 4 42.69 44.58 -21.68
CA TYR A 4 41.86 44.38 -20.48
C TYR A 4 41.49 42.92 -20.34
N LYS A 5 41.83 42.38 -19.16
CA LYS A 5 41.78 40.99 -18.74
C LYS A 5 40.33 40.47 -18.66
N LEU A 6 40.09 39.36 -19.33
CA LEU A 6 39.03 38.41 -19.03
C LEU A 6 39.33 37.80 -17.65
N ILE A 7 38.55 38.13 -16.63
CA ILE A 7 38.58 37.40 -15.36
C ILE A 7 37.66 36.20 -15.54
N SER A 8 38.25 35.05 -15.85
CA SER A 8 37.61 33.76 -15.70
C SER A 8 37.33 33.54 -14.21
N ILE A 9 36.07 33.65 -13.81
CA ILE A 9 35.61 33.09 -12.53
C ILE A 9 35.62 31.58 -12.71
N VAL A 10 36.74 30.96 -12.36
CA VAL A 10 36.78 29.54 -12.02
C VAL A 10 35.96 29.43 -10.74
N ALA A 11 34.69 29.00 -10.87
CA ALA A 11 33.95 28.47 -9.75
C ALA A 11 34.74 27.24 -9.26
N LEU A 12 35.52 27.44 -8.20
CA LEU A 12 36.13 26.36 -7.44
C LEU A 12 34.96 25.60 -6.80
N ILE A 13 34.39 24.64 -7.54
CA ILE A 13 33.62 23.55 -6.94
C ILE A 13 34.68 22.73 -6.20
N ALA A 14 34.98 23.11 -4.97
CA ALA A 14 35.54 22.15 -4.04
C ALA A 14 34.53 21.00 -4.00
N PRO A 15 34.94 19.74 -4.23
CA PRO A 15 34.08 18.65 -3.80
C PRO A 15 33.91 18.87 -2.30
N LEU A 16 32.68 19.02 -1.80
CA LEU A 16 32.40 18.66 -0.42
C LEU A 16 32.81 17.19 -0.34
N SER A 17 34.06 16.93 0.04
CA SER A 17 34.50 15.64 0.49
C SER A 17 33.68 15.36 1.74
N LEU A 18 32.58 14.61 1.55
CA LEU A 18 31.87 13.98 2.65
C LEU A 18 32.93 13.25 3.46
N ILE A 19 33.14 13.68 4.70
CA ILE A 19 34.08 13.02 5.60
C ILE A 19 33.47 11.66 5.90
N SER A 20 34.03 10.61 5.30
CA SER A 20 33.67 9.25 5.61
C SER A 20 34.30 8.85 6.94
N ASN A 21 33.49 8.25 7.80
CA ASN A 21 33.93 7.67 9.06
C ASN A 21 34.10 6.16 8.88
N THR A 22 35.06 5.60 9.60
CA THR A 22 35.36 4.17 9.58
C THR A 22 35.08 3.57 10.94
N ILE A 23 34.36 2.46 10.96
CA ILE A 23 34.14 1.61 12.14
C ILE A 23 34.82 0.27 11.89
N ILE A 24 35.66 -0.18 12.83
CA ILE A 24 36.29 -1.51 12.77
C ILE A 24 35.43 -2.49 13.55
N ILE A 25 35.08 -3.61 12.92
CA ILE A 25 34.37 -4.72 13.55
C ILE A 25 35.29 -5.93 13.54
N GLU A 26 35.65 -6.41 14.72
CA GLU A 26 36.51 -7.56 14.93
C GLU A 26 35.82 -8.52 15.90
N GLU A 27 35.49 -9.72 15.43
CA GLU A 27 34.74 -10.72 16.20
C GLU A 27 35.13 -12.16 15.85
N ASP A 28 34.86 -13.05 16.81
CA ASP A 28 34.93 -14.50 16.64
C ASP A 28 33.55 -15.08 16.33
N ILE A 29 33.51 -16.11 15.47
CA ILE A 29 32.31 -16.91 15.23
C ILE A 29 32.34 -18.16 16.10
N GLN A 30 31.39 -18.22 17.03
CA GLN A 30 31.16 -19.36 17.90
C GLN A 30 30.25 -20.36 17.20
N TRP A 31 30.88 -21.38 16.61
CA TRP A 31 30.18 -22.47 15.94
C TRP A 31 29.62 -23.49 16.93
N ASN A 32 28.37 -23.88 16.70
CA ASN A 32 27.71 -25.00 17.36
C ASN A 32 27.57 -26.16 16.36
N ASP A 33 27.12 -27.32 16.84
CA ASP A 33 26.73 -28.41 15.94
C ASP A 33 25.55 -28.02 15.06
N ASN A 34 25.55 -28.51 13.82
CA ASN A 34 24.47 -28.24 12.88
C ASN A 34 23.13 -28.72 13.45
N ILE A 35 22.11 -27.87 13.33
CA ILE A 35 20.77 -28.17 13.81
C ILE A 35 20.08 -29.04 12.76
N VAL A 36 19.61 -30.22 13.14
CA VAL A 36 18.80 -31.08 12.26
C VAL A 36 17.34 -30.98 12.71
N THR A 37 16.49 -30.47 11.82
CA THR A 37 15.06 -30.27 12.10
C THR A 37 14.25 -31.13 11.15
N LYS A 38 13.23 -31.82 11.67
CA LYS A 38 12.21 -32.47 10.82
C LYS A 38 11.34 -31.38 10.20
N VAL A 39 11.22 -31.40 8.88
CA VAL A 39 10.36 -30.48 8.13
C VAL A 39 8.98 -31.09 7.94
N ASP A 40 8.93 -32.41 7.80
CA ASP A 40 7.71 -33.22 7.81
C ASP A 40 8.03 -34.64 8.32
N GLU A 41 7.06 -35.55 8.29
CA GLU A 41 7.20 -36.93 8.76
C GLU A 41 8.34 -37.71 8.07
N THR A 42 8.77 -37.28 6.88
CA THR A 42 9.73 -37.98 6.02
C THR A 42 11.02 -37.20 5.74
N ASN A 43 10.99 -35.87 5.86
CA ASN A 43 12.09 -35.00 5.46
C ASN A 43 12.74 -34.31 6.67
N THR A 44 14.06 -34.28 6.68
CA THR A 44 14.87 -33.52 7.64
C THR A 44 15.73 -32.50 6.91
N ARG A 45 15.82 -31.28 7.44
CA ARG A 45 16.78 -30.26 7.01
C ARG A 45 17.88 -30.10 8.04
N LYS A 46 19.09 -29.81 7.56
CA LYS A 46 20.29 -29.57 8.38
C LYS A 46 20.71 -28.12 8.22
N PHE A 47 20.75 -27.36 9.31
CA PHE A 47 21.06 -25.94 9.32
C PHE A 47 22.42 -25.68 9.96
N LEU A 48 23.14 -24.68 9.45
CA LEU A 48 24.36 -24.20 10.10
C LEU A 48 23.99 -23.48 11.40
N SER A 49 24.72 -23.75 12.48
CA SER A 49 24.47 -23.09 13.76
C SER A 49 25.71 -22.37 14.27
N PHE A 50 25.57 -21.08 14.56
CA PHE A 50 26.60 -20.22 15.13
C PHE A 50 25.97 -18.97 15.76
N ASN A 51 26.73 -18.21 16.54
CA ASN A 51 26.26 -16.94 17.10
C ASN A 51 25.83 -15.97 15.98
N ASN A 52 24.71 -15.27 16.19
CA ASN A 52 24.15 -14.31 15.22
C ASN A 52 23.80 -14.92 13.84
N ALA A 53 23.53 -16.23 13.80
CA ALA A 53 23.05 -16.90 12.59
C ALA A 53 21.61 -16.45 12.26
N LYS A 54 21.40 -16.08 11.00
CA LYS A 54 20.09 -15.94 10.33
C LYS A 54 20.06 -16.86 9.10
N TYR A 55 18.89 -17.08 8.52
CA TYR A 55 18.71 -18.01 7.40
C TYR A 55 17.99 -17.34 6.22
N ASP A 56 18.52 -17.50 5.01
CA ASP A 56 18.01 -16.90 3.77
C ASP A 56 17.09 -17.90 3.04
N ASP A 57 15.77 -17.75 3.19
CA ASP A 57 14.75 -18.64 2.62
C ASP A 57 14.83 -18.74 1.08
N LYS A 58 15.23 -17.67 0.40
CA LYS A 58 15.44 -17.63 -1.05
C LYS A 58 16.66 -18.44 -1.51
N LYS A 59 17.56 -18.76 -0.58
CA LYS A 59 18.75 -19.61 -0.81
C LYS A 59 18.64 -20.92 -0.05
N ASP A 60 17.44 -21.49 -0.03
CA ASP A 60 17.17 -22.74 0.66
C ASP A 60 17.61 -22.68 2.13
N PHE A 61 17.31 -21.58 2.83
CA PHE A 61 17.69 -21.33 4.23
C PHE A 61 19.19 -21.44 4.52
N LEU A 62 20.04 -20.99 3.59
CA LEU A 62 21.47 -20.87 3.82
C LEU A 62 21.73 -19.98 5.06
N GLY A 63 22.48 -20.50 6.02
CA GLY A 63 22.89 -19.77 7.22
C GLY A 63 23.88 -18.64 6.89
N PHE A 64 23.61 -17.44 7.38
CA PHE A 64 24.50 -16.28 7.27
C PHE A 64 24.65 -15.56 8.62
N TYR A 65 25.79 -14.90 8.79
CA TYR A 65 26.10 -14.06 9.95
C TYR A 65 25.49 -12.68 9.74
N ALA A 66 24.76 -12.19 10.74
CA ALA A 66 24.12 -10.87 10.70
C ALA A 66 24.44 -10.07 11.97
N LYS A 67 25.07 -8.91 11.82
CA LYS A 67 25.37 -8.02 12.95
C LYS A 67 24.84 -6.62 12.73
N GLN A 68 23.93 -6.20 13.61
CA GLN A 68 23.43 -4.84 13.66
C GLN A 68 24.42 -3.91 14.38
N ILE A 69 24.52 -2.68 13.89
CA ILE A 69 25.40 -1.62 14.37
C ILE A 69 24.57 -0.34 14.48
N VAL A 70 24.70 0.38 15.59
CA VAL A 70 24.08 1.70 15.76
C VAL A 70 24.96 2.74 15.09
N LEU A 71 24.40 3.49 14.13
CA LEU A 71 25.12 4.46 13.31
C LEU A 71 24.69 5.91 13.56
N ASN A 72 23.67 6.13 14.40
CA ASN A 72 23.13 7.45 14.72
C ASN A 72 22.64 8.20 13.47
N GLN A 73 23.43 9.14 12.93
CA GLN A 73 23.07 9.91 11.73
C GLN A 73 23.81 9.45 10.47
N GLU A 74 24.55 8.35 10.57
CA GLU A 74 25.38 7.81 9.48
C GLU A 74 24.74 6.55 8.89
N LYS A 75 25.14 6.18 7.68
CA LYS A 75 24.75 4.94 7.02
C LYS A 75 25.98 4.24 6.47
N ILE A 76 25.93 2.90 6.42
CA ILE A 76 26.96 2.11 5.75
C ILE A 76 26.92 2.44 4.26
N VAL A 77 28.09 2.72 3.69
CA VAL A 77 28.26 2.90 2.24
C VAL A 77 29.11 1.79 1.63
N GLU A 78 30.01 1.20 2.42
CA GLU A 78 30.91 0.16 1.98
C GLU A 78 31.37 -0.67 3.18
N ILE A 79 31.71 -1.94 2.93
CA ILE A 79 32.38 -2.79 3.92
C ILE A 79 33.56 -3.46 3.23
N ASN A 80 34.74 -3.31 3.83
CA ASN A 80 35.99 -3.86 3.36
C ASN A 80 36.47 -5.00 4.26
N ILE A 81 36.95 -6.08 3.64
CA ILE A 81 37.63 -7.16 4.36
C ILE A 81 39.05 -6.71 4.69
N ILE A 82 39.40 -6.63 5.98
CA ILE A 82 40.78 -6.41 6.42
C ILE A 82 41.46 -7.76 6.64
N GLU A 83 40.81 -8.62 7.43
CA GLU A 83 41.36 -9.92 7.82
C GLU A 83 40.23 -10.93 8.04
N VAL A 84 40.46 -12.18 7.65
CA VAL A 84 39.57 -13.29 7.97
C VAL A 84 40.41 -14.52 8.26
N GLN A 85 40.13 -15.16 9.39
CA GLN A 85 40.73 -16.42 9.75
C GLN A 85 39.75 -17.56 9.47
N TYR A 86 40.27 -18.61 8.87
CA TYR A 86 39.50 -19.78 8.45
C TYR A 86 39.99 -21.03 9.14
N GLU A 87 39.08 -21.99 9.29
CA GLU A 87 39.45 -23.38 9.55
C GLU A 87 38.83 -24.32 8.51
N ASP A 88 39.54 -25.39 8.19
CA ASP A 88 39.06 -26.44 7.29
C ASP A 88 37.87 -27.15 7.96
N ILE A 89 36.81 -27.40 7.19
CA ILE A 89 35.68 -28.22 7.63
C ILE A 89 35.56 -29.47 6.77
N GLU A 90 35.28 -30.60 7.43
CA GLU A 90 35.07 -31.87 6.76
C GLU A 90 33.81 -31.83 5.88
N ASP A 91 33.92 -32.35 4.66
CA ASP A 91 32.83 -32.43 3.67
C ASP A 91 31.53 -32.99 4.25
N GLU A 92 31.60 -33.99 5.14
CA GLU A 92 30.43 -34.64 5.74
C GLU A 92 29.63 -33.69 6.65
N LYS A 93 30.28 -32.68 7.22
CA LYS A 93 29.59 -31.67 8.04
C LYS A 93 28.81 -30.68 7.18
N ILE A 94 29.29 -30.38 5.96
CA ILE A 94 28.69 -29.38 5.06
C ILE A 94 27.75 -30.01 4.02
N LYS A 95 28.00 -31.24 3.55
CA LYS A 95 27.09 -31.90 2.60
C LYS A 95 25.70 -32.06 3.21
N GLY A 96 24.69 -31.71 2.42
CA GLY A 96 23.27 -31.81 2.79
C GLY A 96 22.78 -30.74 3.77
N ILE A 97 23.57 -29.70 4.04
CA ILE A 97 23.01 -28.52 4.71
C ILE A 97 22.03 -27.79 3.79
N SER A 98 21.04 -27.14 4.40
CA SER A 98 20.16 -26.21 3.74
C SER A 98 20.99 -25.11 3.07
N GLY A 99 20.77 -24.87 1.79
CA GLY A 99 21.47 -23.84 1.03
C GLY A 99 22.88 -24.20 0.55
N PHE A 100 23.28 -25.47 0.64
CA PHE A 100 24.60 -25.95 0.21
C PHE A 100 25.00 -25.49 -1.19
N ASP A 101 24.08 -25.55 -2.16
CA ASP A 101 24.35 -25.17 -3.56
C ASP A 101 24.60 -23.66 -3.76
N PHE A 102 24.35 -22.85 -2.73
CA PHE A 102 24.56 -21.41 -2.74
C PHE A 102 25.88 -20.96 -2.08
N ILE A 103 26.69 -21.90 -1.57
CA ILE A 103 28.00 -21.58 -0.99
C ILE A 103 28.94 -21.04 -2.08
N SER A 104 29.49 -19.85 -1.86
CA SER A 104 30.40 -19.19 -2.79
C SER A 104 31.86 -19.55 -2.55
N ASN A 105 32.73 -19.22 -3.52
CA ASN A 105 34.18 -19.45 -3.41
C ASN A 105 34.91 -18.38 -2.57
N GLN A 106 34.21 -17.33 -2.14
CA GLN A 106 34.73 -16.20 -1.39
C GLN A 106 33.63 -15.62 -0.50
N ILE A 107 34.04 -14.84 0.52
CA ILE A 107 33.10 -14.08 1.33
C ILE A 107 32.52 -12.95 0.49
N ASN A 108 31.20 -12.92 0.41
CA ASN A 108 30.45 -11.81 -0.18
C ASN A 108 29.84 -11.01 0.98
N LEU A 109 30.38 -9.81 1.22
CA LEU A 109 29.84 -8.88 2.20
C LEU A 109 28.64 -8.15 1.61
N THR A 110 27.59 -8.04 2.41
CA THR A 110 26.41 -7.23 2.09
C THR A 110 26.02 -6.43 3.32
N PHE A 111 25.28 -5.35 3.13
CA PHE A 111 24.71 -4.59 4.23
C PHE A 111 23.31 -4.09 3.95
N ILE A 112 22.60 -3.81 5.02
CA ILE A 112 21.29 -3.17 5.04
C ILE A 112 21.40 -1.92 5.89
N ASN A 113 20.79 -0.82 5.46
CA ASN A 113 20.58 0.35 6.32
C ASN A 113 19.09 0.45 6.65
N ALA A 114 18.78 0.66 7.92
CA ALA A 114 17.44 0.92 8.42
C ALA A 114 17.46 2.13 9.35
N THR A 115 16.32 2.78 9.54
CA THR A 115 16.16 3.88 10.48
C THR A 115 15.05 3.50 11.45
N SER A 116 15.24 3.78 12.74
CA SER A 116 14.18 3.67 13.73
C SER A 116 14.35 4.80 14.73
N ARG A 117 13.27 5.52 15.02
CA ARG A 117 13.23 6.67 15.94
C ARG A 117 14.30 7.72 15.62
N LYS A 118 14.50 7.99 14.33
CA LYS A 118 15.52 8.91 13.80
C LYS A 118 16.97 8.49 14.11
N ILE A 119 17.18 7.23 14.48
CA ILE A 119 18.49 6.61 14.65
C ILE A 119 18.70 5.64 13.50
N ASN A 120 19.79 5.82 12.75
CA ASN A 120 20.20 4.91 11.70
C ASN A 120 20.91 3.69 12.31
N TYR A 121 20.61 2.54 11.73
CA TYR A 121 21.21 1.25 12.00
C TYR A 121 21.77 0.70 10.70
N GLY A 122 22.92 0.03 10.78
CA GLY A 122 23.46 -0.77 9.69
C GLY A 122 23.51 -2.23 10.11
N GLU A 123 23.12 -3.15 9.24
CA GLU A 123 23.31 -4.58 9.44
C GLU A 123 24.34 -5.11 8.44
N LEU A 124 25.45 -5.63 8.95
CA LEU A 124 26.48 -6.34 8.21
C LEU A 124 26.06 -7.80 8.04
N ASN A 125 26.09 -8.31 6.81
CA ASN A 125 25.65 -9.66 6.46
C ASN A 125 26.66 -10.41 5.58
N PHE A 126 27.00 -11.65 5.93
CA PHE A 126 27.79 -12.55 5.08
C PHE A 126 27.61 -14.03 5.41
N THR A 127 27.80 -14.93 4.44
CA THR A 127 27.86 -16.37 4.68
C THR A 127 29.24 -16.76 5.23
N PRO A 128 29.35 -17.30 6.46
CA PRO A 128 30.63 -17.59 7.09
C PRO A 128 31.23 -18.94 6.66
N ILE A 129 30.91 -19.41 5.45
CA ILE A 129 31.45 -20.63 4.82
C ILE A 129 31.76 -20.34 3.36
N ILE A 130 32.91 -20.83 2.90
CA ILE A 130 33.33 -20.75 1.50
C ILE A 130 33.81 -22.10 0.99
N TYR A 131 33.76 -22.28 -0.32
CA TYR A 131 34.50 -23.35 -1.01
C TYR A 131 35.82 -22.82 -1.57
N ASN A 132 36.94 -23.21 -0.98
CA ASN A 132 38.26 -22.79 -1.44
C ASN A 132 38.72 -23.66 -2.62
N SER A 133 38.44 -23.19 -3.83
CA SER A 133 38.76 -23.90 -5.08
C SER A 133 40.25 -24.16 -5.32
N LYS A 134 41.16 -23.47 -4.61
CA LYS A 134 42.61 -23.69 -4.73
C LYS A 134 43.09 -24.93 -3.99
N ILE A 135 42.46 -25.25 -2.86
CA ILE A 135 42.80 -26.42 -2.03
C ILE A 135 41.74 -27.53 -2.11
N GLY A 136 40.60 -27.26 -2.77
CA GLY A 136 39.52 -28.24 -2.97
C GLY A 136 38.79 -28.59 -1.68
N LYS A 137 38.66 -27.66 -0.73
CA LYS A 137 38.03 -27.89 0.57
C LYS A 137 37.07 -26.77 0.94
N TYR A 138 36.05 -27.11 1.72
CA TYR A 138 35.24 -26.12 2.44
C TYR A 138 36.01 -25.57 3.63
N GLN A 139 35.85 -24.27 3.87
CA GLN A 139 36.41 -23.58 5.02
C GLN A 139 35.33 -22.74 5.68
N ARG A 140 35.32 -22.71 7.00
CA ARG A 140 34.43 -21.83 7.78
C ARG A 140 35.23 -20.73 8.47
N VAL A 141 34.60 -19.57 8.62
CA VAL A 141 35.20 -18.42 9.27
C VAL A 141 35.20 -18.63 10.78
N ILE A 142 36.35 -18.48 11.43
CA ILE A 142 36.47 -18.55 12.90
C ILE A 142 36.58 -17.16 13.53
N SER A 143 37.17 -16.21 12.83
CA SER A 143 37.20 -14.81 13.22
C SER A 143 37.37 -13.91 11.99
N PHE A 144 36.92 -12.67 12.11
CA PHE A 144 37.02 -11.69 11.05
C PHE A 144 37.28 -10.30 11.60
N LYS A 145 37.86 -9.46 10.73
CA LYS A 145 38.06 -8.04 10.93
C LYS A 145 37.63 -7.30 9.67
N PHE A 146 36.55 -6.54 9.77
CA PHE A 146 36.01 -5.73 8.68
C PHE A 146 36.09 -4.25 9.01
N GLU A 147 36.35 -3.46 7.98
CA GLU A 147 36.20 -2.01 7.99
C GLU A 147 34.82 -1.67 7.42
N VAL A 148 33.99 -1.00 8.21
CA VAL A 148 32.69 -0.49 7.79
C VAL A 148 32.85 1.01 7.55
N VAL A 149 32.73 1.41 6.29
CA VAL A 149 32.78 2.81 5.88
C VAL A 149 31.37 3.38 5.96
N THR A 150 31.26 4.52 6.62
CA THR A 150 29.99 5.18 6.90
C THR A 150 30.05 6.63 6.49
N ASN A 151 28.92 7.17 6.06
CA ASN A 151 28.77 8.58 5.71
C ASN A 151 27.52 9.15 6.38
N LYS A 152 27.58 10.42 6.77
CA LYS A 152 26.38 11.19 7.07
C LYS A 152 25.54 11.31 5.81
N GLU A 153 24.27 10.97 5.92
CA GLU A 153 23.33 11.21 4.85
C GLU A 153 22.99 12.71 4.83
N VAL A 154 23.33 13.40 3.73
CA VAL A 154 22.71 14.69 3.44
C VAL A 154 21.36 14.37 2.83
N SER A 155 20.37 14.08 3.69
CA SER A 155 19.00 13.94 3.24
C SER A 155 18.54 15.33 2.78
N ILE A 156 18.53 15.57 1.46
CA ILE A 156 17.69 16.62 0.89
C ILE A 156 16.27 16.10 1.08
N SER A 157 15.74 16.28 2.29
CA SER A 157 14.35 16.03 2.58
C SER A 157 13.57 17.03 1.74
N ASN A 158 13.01 16.57 0.63
CA ASN A 158 11.85 17.21 0.01
C ASN A 158 10.59 16.90 0.85
N SER A 159 10.71 16.72 2.17
CA SER A 159 9.54 16.67 3.03
C SER A 159 8.94 18.07 3.05
N LYS A 160 7.87 18.24 2.27
CA LYS A 160 7.01 19.39 2.43
C LYS A 160 6.55 19.38 3.88
N ALA A 161 6.69 20.49 4.59
CA ALA A 161 6.21 20.60 5.95
C ALA A 161 4.71 20.28 5.98
N PHE A 162 4.28 19.48 6.97
CA PHE A 162 2.88 19.18 7.21
C PHE A 162 2.10 20.46 7.49
N THR A 163 0.89 20.53 6.95
CA THR A 163 -0.12 21.56 7.13
C THR A 163 -0.42 21.71 8.61
N THR A 164 -0.55 22.96 9.07
CA THR A 164 -0.71 23.27 10.50
C THR A 164 -2.16 23.21 10.98
N ASN A 165 -3.11 23.49 10.10
CA ASN A 165 -4.55 23.41 10.39
C ASN A 165 -5.27 22.78 9.21
N SER A 166 -6.23 21.89 9.49
CA SER A 166 -7.11 21.35 8.45
C SER A 166 -8.04 22.42 7.90
N VAL A 167 -8.38 22.34 6.62
CA VAL A 167 -9.50 23.11 6.07
C VAL A 167 -10.83 22.77 6.76
N LEU A 168 -10.96 21.57 7.33
CA LEU A 168 -12.14 21.13 8.10
C LEU A 168 -12.22 21.72 9.52
N GLU A 169 -11.26 22.57 9.93
CA GLU A 169 -11.24 23.17 11.27
C GLU A 169 -12.46 24.06 11.53
N THR A 170 -12.90 24.78 10.50
CA THR A 170 -14.01 25.73 10.61
C THR A 170 -14.90 25.73 9.37
N GLY A 171 -16.19 25.98 9.57
CA GLY A 171 -17.20 26.09 8.52
C GLY A 171 -18.36 25.13 8.74
N ASP A 172 -19.30 25.19 7.80
CA ASP A 172 -20.38 24.22 7.65
C ASP A 172 -20.04 23.28 6.50
N TRP A 173 -19.71 22.03 6.84
CA TRP A 173 -19.23 21.02 5.90
C TRP A 173 -20.26 19.92 5.67
N TYR A 174 -20.47 19.56 4.41
CA TYR A 174 -21.37 18.47 4.01
C TYR A 174 -20.63 17.46 3.15
N LYS A 175 -20.79 16.17 3.45
CA LYS A 175 -20.07 15.09 2.79
C LYS A 175 -20.94 14.44 1.70
N ILE A 176 -20.33 14.21 0.54
CA ILE A 176 -20.93 13.50 -0.59
C ILE A 176 -20.01 12.38 -1.06
N ALA A 177 -20.56 11.44 -1.82
CA ALA A 177 -19.82 10.30 -2.34
C ALA A 177 -20.17 9.92 -3.77
N VAL A 178 -19.19 9.37 -4.48
CA VAL A 178 -19.32 8.79 -5.82
C VAL A 178 -18.61 7.43 -5.88
N LEU A 179 -18.98 6.60 -6.87
CA LEU A 179 -18.49 5.22 -7.01
C LEU A 179 -17.67 4.98 -8.28
N LYS A 180 -17.63 5.94 -9.20
CA LYS A 180 -16.99 5.81 -10.52
C LYS A 180 -16.52 7.17 -11.03
N ASP A 181 -15.64 7.14 -12.03
CA ASP A 181 -15.27 8.34 -12.77
C ASP A 181 -16.51 8.91 -13.49
N GLY A 182 -16.69 10.24 -13.46
CA GLY A 182 -17.85 10.87 -14.07
C GLY A 182 -17.90 12.38 -13.89
N ILE A 183 -18.58 13.06 -14.81
CA ILE A 183 -19.09 14.42 -14.60
C ILE A 183 -20.44 14.31 -13.91
N PHE A 184 -20.47 14.70 -12.63
CA PHE A 184 -21.62 14.59 -11.76
C PHE A 184 -22.34 15.92 -11.61
N LYS A 185 -23.67 15.86 -11.53
CA LYS A 185 -24.53 17.01 -11.30
C LYS A 185 -25.07 17.03 -9.87
N LEU A 186 -24.84 18.13 -9.16
CA LEU A 186 -25.52 18.45 -7.91
C LEU A 186 -26.65 19.45 -8.23
N SER A 187 -27.89 18.99 -8.21
CA SER A 187 -29.06 19.85 -8.43
C SER A 187 -29.41 20.64 -7.16
N TYR A 188 -30.20 21.71 -7.33
CA TYR A 188 -30.88 22.40 -6.22
C TYR A 188 -31.56 21.40 -5.26
N SER A 189 -32.33 20.44 -5.79
CA SER A 189 -33.05 19.47 -4.97
C SER A 189 -32.12 18.58 -4.16
N PHE A 190 -31.02 18.10 -4.76
CA PHE A 190 -30.03 17.29 -4.08
C PHE A 190 -29.36 18.06 -2.94
N LEU A 191 -28.95 19.31 -3.16
CA LEU A 191 -28.31 20.13 -2.12
C LEU A 191 -29.27 20.41 -0.97
N LYS A 192 -30.55 20.63 -1.25
CA LYS A 192 -31.59 20.79 -0.22
C LYS A 192 -31.81 19.50 0.58
N GLU A 193 -31.86 18.35 -0.10
CA GLU A 193 -31.95 17.03 0.55
C GLU A 193 -30.71 16.66 1.38
N LEU A 194 -29.53 17.15 0.98
CA LEU A 194 -28.29 17.02 1.75
C LEU A 194 -28.33 17.79 3.09
N GLY A 195 -29.29 18.70 3.25
CA GLY A 195 -29.52 19.48 4.46
C GLY A 195 -29.01 20.92 4.39
N LEU A 196 -28.63 21.42 3.19
CA LEU A 196 -28.26 22.82 3.01
C LEU A 196 -29.50 23.71 2.91
N ASP A 197 -29.45 24.87 3.56
CA ASP A 197 -30.43 25.95 3.38
C ASP A 197 -30.15 26.73 2.08
N ILE A 198 -30.22 26.01 0.96
CA ILE A 198 -29.77 26.48 -0.36
C ILE A 198 -30.48 27.76 -0.82
N ASP A 199 -31.70 28.01 -0.32
CA ASP A 199 -32.50 29.21 -0.60
C ASP A 199 -31.87 30.51 -0.06
N ASN A 200 -31.00 30.41 0.95
CA ASN A 200 -30.34 31.54 1.59
C ASN A 200 -28.81 31.58 1.36
N LEU A 201 -28.30 30.73 0.47
CA LEU A 201 -26.87 30.61 0.19
C LEU A 201 -26.52 31.20 -1.17
N ASN A 202 -25.44 31.98 -1.22
CA ASN A 202 -24.92 32.51 -2.47
C ASN A 202 -24.08 31.44 -3.21
N PRO A 203 -24.44 31.02 -4.44
CA PRO A 203 -23.67 30.04 -5.21
C PRO A 203 -22.20 30.43 -5.41
N ALA A 204 -21.89 31.73 -5.44
CA ALA A 204 -20.52 32.21 -5.59
C ALA A 204 -19.59 31.75 -4.44
N ASN A 205 -20.15 31.45 -3.26
CA ASN A 205 -19.38 31.00 -2.11
C ASN A 205 -19.13 29.49 -2.09
N LEU A 206 -19.77 28.71 -2.98
CA LEU A 206 -19.64 27.26 -2.96
C LEU A 206 -18.22 26.81 -3.31
N LYS A 207 -17.71 25.87 -2.49
CA LYS A 207 -16.44 25.19 -2.67
C LYS A 207 -16.64 23.68 -2.57
N LEU A 208 -15.85 22.93 -3.33
CA LEU A 208 -15.78 21.47 -3.29
C LEU A 208 -14.35 21.06 -2.93
N TYR A 209 -14.20 20.17 -1.96
CA TYR A 209 -12.91 19.64 -1.51
C TYR A 209 -12.86 18.12 -1.61
N GLY A 210 -11.68 17.57 -1.88
CA GLY A 210 -11.42 16.14 -1.90
C GLY A 210 -10.21 15.79 -2.75
N ASN A 211 -9.60 14.63 -2.51
CA ASN A 211 -8.35 14.20 -3.15
C ASN A 211 -8.55 13.07 -4.19
N GLY A 212 -9.79 12.89 -4.65
CA GLY A 212 -10.19 11.71 -5.40
C GLY A 212 -10.28 10.47 -4.48
N GLY A 213 -10.34 9.27 -5.08
CA GLY A 213 -10.55 8.03 -4.34
C GLY A 213 -9.43 7.01 -4.44
N LYS A 214 -8.35 7.34 -5.15
CA LYS A 214 -7.23 6.43 -5.37
C LYS A 214 -6.66 6.00 -4.01
N MET A 215 -6.30 4.72 -3.91
CA MET A 215 -5.61 4.19 -2.72
C MET A 215 -4.31 4.97 -2.49
N LEU A 216 -4.03 5.30 -1.24
CA LEU A 216 -2.84 6.07 -0.92
C LEU A 216 -1.58 5.25 -1.19
N PRO A 217 -0.50 5.87 -1.72
CA PRO A 217 0.74 5.16 -1.97
C PRO A 217 1.37 4.71 -0.65
N THR A 218 1.74 3.44 -0.58
CA THR A 218 2.24 2.83 0.65
C THR A 218 3.65 3.30 1.03
N LEU A 219 4.45 3.80 0.09
CA LEU A 219 5.78 4.36 0.39
C LEU A 219 5.68 5.83 0.87
N ASN A 220 6.34 6.14 1.99
CA ASN A 220 6.27 7.45 2.65
C ASN A 220 6.89 8.60 1.83
N SER A 221 7.84 8.31 0.93
CA SER A 221 8.50 9.30 0.09
C SER A 221 7.69 9.71 -1.13
N VAL A 222 6.64 8.96 -1.47
CA VAL A 222 5.75 9.30 -2.61
C VAL A 222 4.86 10.47 -2.23
N VAL A 223 4.99 11.57 -2.97
CA VAL A 223 4.24 12.81 -2.74
C VAL A 223 2.73 12.56 -2.86
N ARG A 224 1.99 13.12 -1.92
CA ARG A 224 0.53 13.13 -1.87
C ARG A 224 0.03 14.41 -1.21
N ALA A 225 -1.25 14.71 -1.40
CA ALA A 225 -1.89 15.81 -0.69
C ALA A 225 -1.91 15.51 0.81
N ASP A 226 -1.53 16.50 1.60
CA ASP A 226 -1.41 16.37 3.05
C ASP A 226 -2.74 16.60 3.79
N ASP A 227 -3.58 17.46 3.23
CA ASP A 227 -4.98 17.70 3.63
C ASP A 227 -5.86 17.66 2.36
N ILE A 228 -7.18 17.73 2.51
CA ILE A 228 -8.09 17.75 1.35
C ILE A 228 -7.93 19.04 0.52
N GLN A 229 -7.89 18.89 -0.80
CA GLN A 229 -7.67 20.01 -1.73
C GLN A 229 -8.96 20.49 -2.39
N GLN A 230 -9.00 21.79 -2.71
CA GLN A 230 -10.14 22.37 -3.42
C GLN A 230 -10.14 21.97 -4.91
N ASN A 231 -11.29 21.47 -5.37
CA ASN A 231 -11.54 21.05 -6.74
C ASN A 231 -12.23 22.18 -7.52
N ALA A 232 -11.84 22.37 -8.78
CA ALA A 232 -12.52 23.29 -9.67
C ALA A 232 -13.92 22.75 -10.04
N ILE A 233 -14.95 23.57 -9.85
CA ILE A 233 -16.34 23.24 -10.19
C ILE A 233 -16.92 24.21 -11.22
N PHE A 234 -17.96 23.78 -11.92
CA PHE A 234 -18.77 24.64 -12.77
C PHE A 234 -20.13 24.85 -12.12
N ILE A 235 -20.66 26.08 -12.13
CA ILE A 235 -21.98 26.39 -11.58
C ILE A 235 -22.82 27.05 -12.67
N GLN A 236 -23.95 26.44 -13.01
CA GLN A 236 -24.98 27.05 -13.83
C GLN A 236 -25.86 27.93 -12.94
N GLY A 237 -26.06 29.20 -13.33
CA GLY A 237 -26.92 30.15 -12.60
C GLY A 237 -26.21 31.08 -11.62
N GLU A 238 -24.89 30.98 -11.46
CA GLU A 238 -24.11 31.70 -10.42
C GLU A 238 -24.27 33.25 -10.39
N SER A 239 -24.71 33.88 -11.48
CA SER A 239 -24.58 35.33 -11.69
C SER A 239 -25.54 36.21 -10.90
N ASP A 240 -26.71 35.70 -10.48
CA ASP A 240 -27.71 36.49 -9.74
C ASP A 240 -27.57 36.38 -8.21
N GLY A 241 -26.60 35.57 -7.74
CA GLY A 241 -26.30 35.40 -6.33
C GLY A 241 -27.34 34.59 -5.55
N SER A 242 -28.31 33.95 -6.23
CA SER A 242 -29.27 33.02 -5.65
C SER A 242 -29.07 31.65 -6.29
N PHE A 243 -29.37 30.57 -5.57
CA PHE A 243 -29.32 29.21 -6.14
C PHE A 243 -30.76 28.76 -6.37
N ASP A 244 -31.25 28.95 -7.59
CA ASP A 244 -32.63 28.68 -7.98
C ASP A 244 -32.87 27.22 -8.38
N SER A 245 -34.13 26.82 -8.54
CA SER A 245 -34.51 25.45 -8.93
C SER A 245 -33.92 24.97 -10.27
N GLY A 246 -33.51 25.89 -11.15
CA GLY A 246 -32.85 25.59 -12.42
C GLY A 246 -31.33 25.45 -12.33
N ASP A 247 -30.75 25.84 -11.20
CA ASP A 247 -29.31 25.91 -11.00
C ASP A 247 -28.72 24.56 -10.60
N TYR A 248 -27.45 24.39 -10.92
CA TYR A 248 -26.73 23.17 -10.60
C TYR A 248 -25.23 23.35 -10.64
N VAL A 249 -24.56 22.45 -9.94
CA VAL A 249 -23.10 22.34 -9.90
C VAL A 249 -22.69 21.13 -10.72
N LEU A 250 -21.64 21.27 -11.53
CA LEU A 250 -20.95 20.15 -12.16
C LEU A 250 -19.54 20.03 -11.58
N PHE A 251 -19.13 18.81 -11.31
CA PHE A 251 -17.76 18.48 -10.89
C PHE A 251 -17.32 17.14 -11.49
N TYR A 252 -16.01 16.94 -11.57
CA TYR A 252 -15.43 15.65 -11.92
C TYR A 252 -15.25 14.82 -10.65
N GLY A 253 -16.02 13.74 -10.53
CA GLY A 253 -15.86 12.72 -9.50
C GLY A 253 -14.99 11.60 -10.03
N GLN A 254 -14.14 11.03 -9.18
CA GLN A 254 -13.23 9.95 -9.53
C GLN A 254 -13.65 8.62 -8.89
N SER A 255 -13.40 7.53 -9.60
CA SER A 255 -13.47 6.16 -9.08
C SER A 255 -12.50 5.97 -7.92
N PRO A 256 -12.83 5.12 -6.93
CA PRO A 256 -11.87 4.71 -5.90
C PRO A 256 -10.75 3.83 -6.49
N HIS A 257 -11.07 3.10 -7.57
CA HIS A 257 -10.11 2.29 -8.31
C HIS A 257 -9.32 3.16 -9.28
N SER A 258 -8.09 2.76 -9.61
CA SER A 258 -7.20 3.60 -10.41
C SER A 258 -6.64 2.88 -11.62
N TRP A 259 -6.31 3.66 -12.64
CA TRP A 259 -5.53 3.23 -13.79
C TRP A 259 -4.19 3.96 -13.80
N THR A 260 -3.11 3.22 -14.03
CA THR A 260 -1.75 3.76 -14.14
C THR A 260 -1.13 3.31 -15.44
N TYR A 261 -0.53 4.24 -16.17
CA TYR A 261 0.22 3.88 -17.37
C TYR A 261 1.58 3.29 -17.01
N ASN A 262 1.81 2.04 -17.39
CA ASN A 262 3.10 1.37 -17.23
C ASN A 262 3.95 1.58 -18.48
N THR A 263 5.04 2.35 -18.33
CA THR A 263 5.93 2.68 -19.45
C THR A 263 6.72 1.49 -19.98
N SER A 264 6.90 0.44 -19.18
CA SER A 264 7.63 -0.77 -19.58
C SER A 264 6.79 -1.69 -20.46
N THR A 265 5.50 -1.82 -20.15
CA THR A 265 4.56 -2.63 -20.95
C THR A 265 3.85 -1.82 -22.03
N SER A 266 3.86 -0.48 -21.93
CA SER A 266 3.09 0.45 -22.76
C SER A 266 1.57 0.20 -22.68
N LEU A 267 1.09 -0.24 -21.51
CA LEU A 267 -0.32 -0.53 -21.24
C LEU A 267 -0.79 0.25 -19.99
N TYR A 268 -2.09 0.47 -19.88
CA TYR A 268 -2.70 0.90 -18.63
C TYR A 268 -2.94 -0.32 -17.75
N GLU A 269 -2.53 -0.23 -16.49
CA GLU A 269 -2.72 -1.25 -15.47
C GLU A 269 -3.74 -0.74 -14.45
N HIS A 270 -4.73 -1.56 -14.17
CA HIS A 270 -5.79 -1.33 -13.22
C HIS A 270 -5.33 -1.68 -11.81
N GLN A 271 -5.88 -0.99 -10.83
CA GLN A 271 -5.67 -1.29 -9.43
C GLN A 271 -6.97 -1.07 -8.65
N MET A 272 -7.52 -2.17 -8.13
CA MET A 272 -8.61 -2.12 -7.17
C MET A 272 -8.17 -1.48 -5.85
N ASN A 273 -9.00 -0.58 -5.33
CA ASN A 273 -8.83 -0.09 -3.96
C ASN A 273 -9.19 -1.19 -2.95
N LYS A 274 -8.23 -1.49 -2.08
CA LYS A 274 -8.29 -2.59 -1.10
C LYS A 274 -9.14 -2.26 0.13
N TYR A 275 -9.46 -0.99 0.35
CA TYR A 275 -10.05 -0.48 1.58
C TYR A 275 -11.37 0.27 1.38
N SER A 276 -11.64 0.77 0.18
CA SER A 276 -12.88 1.50 -0.12
C SER A 276 -13.41 1.19 -1.52
N ASP A 277 -14.75 1.10 -1.64
CA ASP A 277 -15.48 1.12 -2.92
C ASP A 277 -16.11 2.50 -3.17
N THR A 278 -15.66 3.53 -2.45
CA THR A 278 -16.30 4.85 -2.48
C THR A 278 -15.27 5.96 -2.39
N THR A 279 -15.48 7.00 -3.20
CA THR A 279 -14.73 8.26 -3.17
C THR A 279 -15.58 9.33 -2.52
N TYR A 280 -14.99 10.13 -1.63
CA TYR A 280 -15.72 11.16 -0.89
C TYR A 280 -15.22 12.57 -1.21
N TYR A 281 -16.16 13.51 -1.19
CA TYR A 281 -15.91 14.94 -1.34
C TYR A 281 -16.69 15.74 -0.29
N TYR A 282 -16.27 16.98 -0.06
CA TYR A 282 -16.83 17.87 0.95
C TYR A 282 -17.26 19.20 0.33
N LEU A 283 -18.46 19.64 0.67
CA LEU A 283 -19.05 20.90 0.22
C LEU A 283 -19.06 21.90 1.37
N THR A 284 -18.76 23.15 1.08
CA THR A 284 -19.01 24.26 2.01
C THR A 284 -19.34 25.54 1.26
N PHE A 285 -20.20 26.36 1.87
CA PHE A 285 -20.47 27.75 1.47
C PHE A 285 -19.86 28.76 2.45
N SER A 286 -19.15 28.26 3.47
CA SER A 286 -18.52 29.09 4.48
C SER A 286 -17.39 29.92 3.87
N ASN A 287 -17.24 31.15 4.34
CA ASN A 287 -16.14 32.02 3.95
C ASN A 287 -14.84 31.67 4.72
N THR A 288 -14.46 30.40 4.70
CA THR A 288 -13.26 29.83 5.34
C THR A 288 -12.32 29.25 4.28
N GLY A 289 -11.01 29.26 4.51
CA GLY A 289 -10.02 28.76 3.56
C GLY A 289 -9.83 29.64 2.31
N GLU A 290 -9.34 29.04 1.22
CA GLU A 290 -9.04 29.72 -0.04
C GLU A 290 -10.30 30.22 -0.77
N SER A 291 -10.12 31.15 -1.72
CA SER A 291 -11.20 31.61 -2.59
C SER A 291 -11.86 30.45 -3.37
N PRO A 292 -13.17 30.52 -3.63
CA PRO A 292 -13.88 29.52 -4.44
C PRO A 292 -13.22 29.27 -5.80
N LYS A 293 -13.03 27.99 -6.14
CA LYS A 293 -12.37 27.57 -7.38
C LYS A 293 -13.40 27.23 -8.45
N ARG A 294 -13.20 27.76 -9.65
CA ARG A 294 -14.05 27.52 -10.83
C ARG A 294 -13.26 26.92 -11.97
N ILE A 295 -13.94 26.11 -12.78
CA ILE A 295 -13.37 25.64 -14.04
C ILE A 295 -13.22 26.84 -14.98
N VAL A 296 -12.00 27.05 -15.46
CA VAL A 296 -11.67 28.18 -16.34
C VAL A 296 -11.56 27.73 -17.79
N SER A 297 -12.03 28.57 -18.71
CA SER A 297 -11.88 28.31 -20.14
C SER A 297 -10.42 28.42 -20.58
N GLN A 298 -9.99 27.52 -21.47
CA GLN A 298 -8.70 27.59 -22.16
C GLN A 298 -8.87 27.57 -23.68
N SER A 299 -8.09 28.39 -24.37
CA SER A 299 -8.14 28.52 -25.82
C SER A 299 -7.43 27.37 -26.53
N SER A 300 -7.88 27.03 -27.75
CA SER A 300 -7.11 26.18 -28.66
C SER A 300 -5.79 26.85 -29.06
N GLN A 301 -4.71 26.06 -29.14
CA GLN A 301 -3.41 26.49 -29.63
C GLN A 301 -3.34 26.47 -31.17
N SER A 302 -2.44 27.26 -31.76
CA SER A 302 -2.16 27.24 -33.19
C SER A 302 -1.00 26.31 -33.56
N SER A 303 -0.80 26.06 -34.85
CA SER A 303 0.36 25.31 -35.39
C SER A 303 0.48 23.86 -34.88
N PRO A 304 -0.53 23.00 -35.12
CA PRO A 304 -0.44 21.61 -34.69
C PRO A 304 0.67 20.87 -35.44
N THR A 305 1.39 20.00 -34.72
CA THR A 305 2.41 19.10 -35.27
C THR A 305 1.82 17.77 -35.70
N GLN A 306 0.65 17.40 -35.17
CA GLN A 306 -0.02 16.14 -35.46
C GLN A 306 -1.54 16.19 -35.23
N VAL A 307 -2.23 15.16 -35.71
CA VAL A 307 -3.67 14.99 -35.57
C VAL A 307 -3.96 13.70 -34.80
N VAL A 308 -4.80 13.82 -33.78
CA VAL A 308 -5.28 12.72 -32.95
C VAL A 308 -6.73 12.43 -33.32
N SER A 309 -6.95 11.30 -33.98
CA SER A 309 -8.29 10.78 -34.36
C SER A 309 -8.59 9.41 -33.74
N SER A 310 -7.74 8.94 -32.84
CA SER A 310 -7.90 7.71 -32.07
C SER A 310 -7.29 7.87 -30.70
N PHE A 311 -7.66 7.02 -29.74
CA PHE A 311 -7.23 7.14 -28.35
C PHE A 311 -7.07 5.76 -27.69
N ASN A 312 -6.34 5.73 -26.58
CA ASN A 312 -6.18 4.55 -25.73
C ASN A 312 -7.39 4.43 -24.81
N ASP A 313 -8.01 3.26 -24.83
CA ASP A 313 -9.11 2.91 -23.96
C ASP A 313 -8.82 1.60 -23.24
N TYR A 314 -9.48 1.39 -22.11
CA TYR A 314 -9.26 0.25 -21.25
C TYR A 314 -10.54 -0.19 -20.57
N ALA A 315 -10.59 -1.45 -20.16
CA ALA A 315 -11.67 -2.00 -19.36
C ALA A 315 -11.12 -3.13 -18.49
N TYR A 316 -11.79 -3.41 -17.38
CA TYR A 316 -11.42 -4.49 -16.49
C TYR A 316 -12.66 -5.26 -16.01
N TYR A 317 -12.42 -6.46 -15.51
CA TYR A 317 -13.38 -7.24 -14.76
C TYR A 317 -12.64 -7.95 -13.63
N GLU A 318 -12.98 -7.57 -12.41
CA GLU A 318 -12.48 -8.16 -11.17
C GLU A 318 -13.62 -8.10 -10.16
N LYS A 319 -13.79 -9.17 -9.38
CA LYS A 319 -14.79 -9.21 -8.31
C LYS A 319 -14.16 -9.77 -7.05
N ASP A 320 -14.17 -8.99 -5.99
CA ASP A 320 -13.66 -9.39 -4.68
C ASP A 320 -14.68 -10.28 -3.92
N LEU A 321 -14.97 -11.49 -4.43
CA LEU A 321 -16.01 -12.35 -3.84
C LEU A 321 -15.49 -13.22 -2.69
N LEU A 322 -14.24 -13.68 -2.76
CA LEU A 322 -13.67 -14.66 -1.83
C LEU A 322 -12.18 -14.41 -1.56
N ASN A 323 -11.79 -14.39 -0.29
CA ASN A 323 -10.39 -14.57 0.11
C ASN A 323 -10.17 -16.05 0.48
N LEU A 324 -9.18 -16.70 -0.13
CA LEU A 324 -9.03 -18.16 -0.10
C LEU A 324 -8.68 -18.72 1.27
N ILE A 325 -7.89 -17.99 2.06
CA ILE A 325 -7.34 -18.47 3.35
C ILE A 325 -7.71 -17.58 4.53
N LYS A 326 -8.59 -16.59 4.32
CA LYS A 326 -9.00 -15.58 5.31
C LYS A 326 -7.81 -14.76 5.86
N SER A 327 -6.83 -14.52 5.01
CA SER A 327 -5.60 -13.77 5.30
C SER A 327 -5.02 -13.22 4.00
N GLY A 328 -4.25 -12.15 4.09
CA GLY A 328 -3.67 -11.47 2.94
C GLY A 328 -4.70 -10.57 2.23
N ASN A 329 -4.21 -9.73 1.33
CA ASN A 329 -5.01 -8.67 0.71
C ASN A 329 -5.60 -9.00 -0.66
N GLN A 330 -5.39 -10.21 -1.20
CA GLN A 330 -5.94 -10.63 -2.48
C GLN A 330 -7.31 -11.28 -2.29
N TRP A 331 -8.24 -10.92 -3.16
CA TRP A 331 -9.59 -11.47 -3.24
C TRP A 331 -9.81 -11.97 -4.66
N PHE A 332 -10.64 -13.00 -4.79
CA PHE A 332 -10.91 -13.67 -6.05
C PHE A 332 -12.41 -13.65 -6.36
N GLY A 333 -12.72 -13.71 -7.65
CA GLY A 333 -14.07 -13.71 -8.20
C GLY A 333 -14.63 -15.10 -8.41
N GLU A 334 -15.06 -15.35 -9.64
CA GLU A 334 -15.80 -16.56 -10.00
C GLU A 334 -15.03 -17.86 -9.70
N VAL A 335 -15.74 -18.82 -9.10
CA VAL A 335 -15.24 -20.16 -8.82
C VAL A 335 -15.46 -21.08 -10.02
N PHE A 336 -14.41 -21.79 -10.41
CA PHE A 336 -14.37 -22.81 -11.44
C PHE A 336 -14.33 -24.19 -10.79
N ASP A 337 -15.50 -24.69 -10.40
CA ASP A 337 -15.68 -26.01 -9.80
C ASP A 337 -16.74 -26.83 -10.57
N ILE A 338 -18.02 -26.72 -10.20
CA ILE A 338 -19.13 -27.34 -10.93
C ILE A 338 -19.29 -26.71 -12.32
N LYS A 339 -19.20 -25.37 -12.36
CA LYS A 339 -19.16 -24.60 -13.60
C LYS A 339 -17.71 -24.28 -13.92
N THR A 340 -17.17 -24.90 -14.96
CA THR A 340 -15.77 -24.76 -15.36
C THR A 340 -15.55 -23.77 -16.50
N SER A 341 -16.58 -23.08 -16.97
CA SER A 341 -16.43 -22.05 -18.01
C SER A 341 -17.36 -20.87 -17.85
N TYR A 342 -16.82 -19.67 -18.11
CA TYR A 342 -17.53 -18.39 -18.05
C TYR A 342 -17.24 -17.59 -19.32
N ASN A 343 -18.20 -16.76 -19.72
CA ASN A 343 -18.06 -15.80 -20.81
C ASN A 343 -18.17 -14.39 -20.25
N PHE A 344 -17.19 -13.55 -20.57
CA PHE A 344 -17.13 -12.15 -20.18
C PHE A 344 -17.26 -11.29 -21.44
N VAL A 345 -18.07 -10.23 -21.36
CA VAL A 345 -18.41 -9.40 -22.50
C VAL A 345 -17.94 -7.97 -22.23
N PHE A 346 -17.04 -7.48 -23.08
CA PHE A 346 -16.54 -6.12 -23.05
C PHE A 346 -17.02 -5.37 -24.29
N ASN A 347 -17.26 -4.07 -24.14
CA ASN A 347 -17.70 -3.22 -25.24
C ASN A 347 -16.76 -2.03 -25.39
N PHE A 348 -16.11 -1.91 -26.55
CA PHE A 348 -15.26 -0.79 -26.93
C PHE A 348 -15.85 -0.16 -28.21
N PRO A 349 -16.84 0.76 -28.10
CA PRO A 349 -17.50 1.32 -29.27
C PRO A 349 -16.51 2.00 -30.24
N ASN A 350 -16.63 1.77 -31.54
CA ASN A 350 -15.69 2.29 -32.55
C ASN A 350 -14.25 1.77 -32.40
N ILE A 351 -14.06 0.52 -31.98
CA ILE A 351 -12.73 -0.10 -31.87
C ILE A 351 -12.01 -0.14 -33.22
N ILE A 352 -10.69 0.03 -33.20
CA ILE A 352 -9.85 -0.11 -34.39
C ILE A 352 -9.47 -1.58 -34.55
N VAL A 353 -10.23 -2.32 -35.35
CA VAL A 353 -10.06 -3.78 -35.56
C VAL A 353 -8.70 -4.20 -36.12
N SER A 354 -7.95 -3.28 -36.74
CA SER A 354 -6.58 -3.53 -37.22
C SER A 354 -5.51 -3.39 -36.14
N THR A 355 -5.86 -2.86 -34.97
CA THR A 355 -4.94 -2.76 -33.82
C THR A 355 -5.21 -3.89 -32.85
N PRO A 356 -4.17 -4.57 -32.33
CA PRO A 356 -4.35 -5.60 -31.32
C PRO A 356 -4.97 -5.05 -30.04
N VAL A 357 -5.88 -5.85 -29.46
CA VAL A 357 -6.34 -5.75 -28.09
C VAL A 357 -5.41 -6.58 -27.22
N SER A 358 -4.95 -5.99 -26.14
CA SER A 358 -4.12 -6.66 -25.13
C SER A 358 -5.01 -7.09 -23.99
N ILE A 359 -4.94 -8.37 -23.61
CA ILE A 359 -5.74 -8.98 -22.54
C ILE A 359 -4.78 -9.55 -21.51
N ASN A 360 -4.80 -9.00 -20.30
CA ASN A 360 -4.12 -9.57 -19.15
C ASN A 360 -5.13 -10.42 -18.35
N PHE A 361 -4.69 -11.58 -17.90
CA PHE A 361 -5.49 -12.53 -17.14
C PHE A 361 -4.71 -13.02 -15.92
N SER A 362 -5.38 -13.07 -14.78
CA SER A 362 -4.87 -13.64 -13.54
C SER A 362 -5.91 -14.59 -12.94
N ALA A 363 -5.44 -15.70 -12.35
CA ALA A 363 -6.26 -16.67 -11.67
C ALA A 363 -5.45 -17.45 -10.61
N ALA A 364 -6.15 -18.16 -9.74
CA ALA A 364 -5.59 -19.16 -8.84
C ALA A 364 -6.18 -20.54 -9.10
N ALA A 365 -5.46 -21.61 -8.77
CA ALA A 365 -6.04 -22.94 -8.65
C ALA A 365 -5.41 -23.76 -7.52
N ARG A 366 -6.24 -24.62 -6.94
CA ARG A 366 -5.87 -25.66 -5.97
C ARG A 366 -6.11 -27.01 -6.62
N SER A 367 -5.04 -27.78 -6.83
CA SER A 367 -5.08 -29.10 -7.46
C SER A 367 -3.84 -29.92 -7.07
N SER A 368 -4.03 -31.21 -6.82
CA SER A 368 -2.94 -32.16 -6.49
C SER A 368 -2.09 -32.56 -7.69
N ILE A 369 -2.55 -32.23 -8.90
CA ILE A 369 -1.81 -32.38 -10.17
C ILE A 369 -1.90 -31.08 -10.99
N PRO A 370 -0.96 -30.80 -11.91
CA PRO A 370 -0.98 -29.58 -12.70
C PRO A 370 -2.30 -29.40 -13.45
N SER A 371 -2.80 -28.17 -13.48
CA SER A 371 -4.06 -27.81 -14.13
C SER A 371 -3.87 -26.60 -15.04
N THR A 372 -4.86 -26.25 -15.86
CA THR A 372 -4.72 -25.15 -16.82
C THR A 372 -5.99 -24.32 -16.96
N PHE A 373 -5.85 -23.02 -17.16
CA PHE A 373 -6.91 -22.18 -17.72
C PHE A 373 -6.69 -21.99 -19.21
N LEU A 374 -7.75 -22.03 -20.00
CA LEU A 374 -7.78 -21.67 -21.41
C LEU A 374 -8.60 -20.39 -21.56
N VAL A 375 -7.95 -19.33 -22.03
CA VAL A 375 -8.56 -18.03 -22.32
C VAL A 375 -8.64 -17.88 -23.84
N THR A 376 -9.83 -17.62 -24.37
CA THR A 376 -10.06 -17.42 -25.81
C THR A 376 -10.79 -16.12 -26.06
N ALA A 377 -10.34 -15.38 -27.08
CA ALA A 377 -10.92 -14.09 -27.47
C ALA A 377 -10.68 -13.84 -28.96
N GLY A 378 -11.76 -13.75 -29.74
CA GLY A 378 -11.66 -13.65 -31.21
C GLY A 378 -10.95 -14.88 -31.81
N SER A 379 -9.85 -14.65 -32.54
CA SER A 379 -8.98 -15.71 -33.07
C SER A 379 -7.83 -16.08 -32.11
N GLY A 380 -7.66 -15.34 -31.02
CA GLY A 380 -6.61 -15.54 -30.03
C GLY A 380 -6.98 -16.59 -28.99
N SER A 381 -5.97 -17.33 -28.52
CA SER A 381 -6.10 -18.34 -27.48
C SER A 381 -4.82 -18.39 -26.64
N LEU A 382 -4.97 -18.50 -25.33
CA LEU A 382 -3.87 -18.62 -24.36
C LEU A 382 -4.18 -19.73 -23.37
N THR A 383 -3.22 -20.64 -23.16
CA THR A 383 -3.29 -21.63 -22.08
C THR A 383 -2.35 -21.22 -20.96
N ILE A 384 -2.89 -21.00 -19.77
CA ILE A 384 -2.15 -20.64 -18.56
C ILE A 384 -2.00 -21.91 -17.70
N PRO A 385 -0.78 -22.45 -17.54
CA PRO A 385 -0.55 -23.55 -16.62
C PRO A 385 -0.53 -23.08 -15.17
N ILE A 386 -1.09 -23.88 -14.27
CA ILE A 386 -0.99 -23.71 -12.82
C ILE A 386 -0.38 -24.99 -12.23
N THR A 387 0.72 -24.81 -11.52
CA THR A 387 1.45 -25.90 -10.87
C THR A 387 0.65 -26.50 -9.71
N GLN A 388 0.85 -27.79 -9.46
CA GLN A 388 0.18 -28.49 -8.37
C GLN A 388 0.56 -27.93 -6.99
N VAL A 389 -0.32 -28.14 -6.02
CA VAL A 389 -0.07 -27.93 -4.59
C VAL A 389 -0.27 -29.23 -3.83
N ASN A 390 0.31 -29.35 -2.64
CA ASN A 390 0.01 -30.46 -1.75
C ASN A 390 -1.37 -30.24 -1.11
N THR A 391 -2.37 -30.98 -1.54
CA THR A 391 -3.74 -30.85 -1.01
C THR A 391 -3.95 -31.59 0.31
N SER A 392 -2.97 -32.40 0.75
CA SER A 392 -3.04 -33.24 1.96
C SER A 392 -2.43 -32.59 3.20
N SER A 393 -1.59 -31.56 3.04
CA SER A 393 -1.02 -30.78 4.15
C SER A 393 -1.84 -29.51 4.38
N TYR A 394 -2.10 -29.21 5.66
CA TYR A 394 -2.81 -28.00 6.07
C TYR A 394 -1.89 -26.79 6.31
N HIS A 395 -0.57 -27.02 6.32
CA HIS A 395 0.45 -25.99 6.48
C HIS A 395 1.05 -25.53 5.14
N ASP A 396 0.89 -26.35 4.10
CA ASP A 396 1.43 -26.06 2.78
C ASP A 396 0.64 -24.94 2.09
N ARG A 397 1.21 -24.41 1.02
CA ARG A 397 0.56 -23.43 0.16
C ARG A 397 -0.83 -23.90 -0.29
N PHE A 398 -1.83 -23.04 -0.09
CA PHE A 398 -3.23 -23.37 -0.35
C PHE A 398 -3.55 -23.47 -1.84
N ALA A 399 -3.04 -22.56 -2.65
CA ALA A 399 -3.25 -22.50 -4.10
C ALA A 399 -2.02 -21.92 -4.79
N ASN A 400 -1.87 -22.15 -6.09
CA ASN A 400 -0.89 -21.45 -6.92
C ASN A 400 -1.60 -20.45 -7.84
N LEU A 401 -0.92 -19.33 -8.12
CA LEU A 401 -1.37 -18.34 -9.08
C LEU A 401 -0.90 -18.72 -10.49
N GLY A 402 -1.68 -18.31 -11.48
CA GLY A 402 -1.32 -18.32 -12.90
C GLY A 402 -1.76 -17.02 -13.54
N ASN A 403 -0.82 -16.36 -14.21
CA ASN A 403 -1.07 -15.15 -14.96
C ASN A 403 -0.66 -15.33 -16.42
N GLY A 404 -1.27 -14.55 -17.32
CA GLY A 404 -1.01 -14.68 -18.74
C GLY A 404 -1.44 -13.48 -19.56
N PHE A 405 -0.74 -13.27 -20.67
CA PHE A 405 -1.00 -12.17 -21.60
C PHE A 405 -1.41 -12.72 -22.97
N LEU A 406 -2.56 -12.27 -23.47
CA LEU A 406 -3.07 -12.59 -24.80
C LEU A 406 -3.19 -11.32 -25.64
N SER A 407 -2.56 -11.31 -26.81
CA SER A 407 -2.81 -10.30 -27.83
C SER A 407 -3.72 -10.87 -28.92
N THR A 408 -4.80 -10.17 -29.25
CA THR A 408 -5.79 -10.62 -30.25
C THR A 408 -6.32 -9.45 -31.06
N THR A 409 -6.89 -9.69 -32.24
CA THR A 409 -7.59 -8.65 -33.01
C THR A 409 -9.09 -8.74 -32.79
N ALA A 410 -9.73 -7.62 -32.51
CA ALA A 410 -11.18 -7.55 -32.40
C ALA A 410 -11.84 -7.68 -33.78
N SER A 411 -13.03 -8.30 -33.84
CA SER A 411 -13.85 -8.38 -35.06
C SER A 411 -15.06 -7.43 -35.03
N SER A 412 -15.41 -6.90 -33.85
CA SER A 412 -16.49 -5.95 -33.63
C SER A 412 -16.21 -5.14 -32.36
N ASP A 413 -17.04 -4.12 -32.09
CA ASP A 413 -17.00 -3.34 -30.84
C ASP A 413 -17.17 -4.20 -29.59
N VAL A 414 -17.87 -5.35 -29.71
CA VAL A 414 -18.05 -6.32 -28.64
C VAL A 414 -16.96 -7.37 -28.67
N ILE A 415 -16.25 -7.53 -27.55
CA ILE A 415 -15.24 -8.55 -27.33
C ILE A 415 -15.79 -9.57 -26.34
N ASN A 416 -15.93 -10.82 -26.81
CA ASN A 416 -16.27 -11.94 -25.95
C ASN A 416 -15.00 -12.68 -25.54
N ILE A 417 -14.80 -12.82 -24.23
CA ILE A 417 -13.71 -13.60 -23.65
C ILE A 417 -14.32 -14.83 -22.99
N ASN A 418 -14.01 -16.01 -23.53
CA ASN A 418 -14.35 -17.26 -22.89
C ASN A 418 -13.16 -17.79 -22.10
N ILE A 419 -13.41 -18.13 -20.84
CA ILE A 419 -12.43 -18.71 -19.93
C ILE A 419 -12.95 -20.08 -19.55
N SER A 420 -12.11 -21.11 -19.70
CA SER A 420 -12.41 -22.46 -19.26
C SER A 420 -11.28 -23.02 -18.42
N TYR A 421 -11.61 -23.59 -17.26
CA TYR A 421 -10.67 -24.31 -16.41
C TYR A 421 -10.66 -25.80 -16.76
N ASN A 422 -9.50 -26.32 -17.15
CA ASN A 422 -9.29 -27.75 -17.31
C ASN A 422 -9.08 -28.36 -15.93
N LYS A 423 -10.13 -28.95 -15.39
CA LYS A 423 -10.22 -29.54 -14.05
C LYS A 423 -9.72 -31.00 -14.09
N PRO A 424 -8.48 -31.32 -13.65
CA PRO A 424 -7.90 -32.64 -13.88
C PRO A 424 -8.34 -33.70 -12.85
N THR A 425 -8.86 -33.28 -11.68
CA THR A 425 -9.45 -34.18 -10.66
C THR A 425 -10.78 -33.61 -10.13
N SER A 426 -11.59 -34.42 -9.45
CA SER A 426 -12.84 -33.94 -8.84
C SER A 426 -12.63 -32.89 -7.74
N GLU A 427 -11.45 -32.85 -7.12
CA GLU A 427 -11.08 -31.92 -6.04
C GLU A 427 -10.40 -30.64 -6.56
N SER A 428 -10.06 -30.58 -7.85
CA SER A 428 -9.40 -29.41 -8.43
C SER A 428 -10.38 -28.24 -8.56
N ILE A 429 -10.00 -27.07 -8.07
CA ILE A 429 -10.82 -25.85 -8.11
C ILE A 429 -9.97 -24.69 -8.65
N GLY A 430 -10.56 -23.87 -9.51
CA GLY A 430 -9.97 -22.63 -9.98
C GLY A 430 -10.75 -21.39 -9.53
N TRP A 431 -10.11 -20.23 -9.51
CA TRP A 431 -10.72 -18.94 -9.19
C TRP A 431 -10.19 -17.86 -10.12
N LEU A 432 -11.07 -17.04 -10.70
CA LEU A 432 -10.66 -15.84 -11.43
C LEU A 432 -10.16 -14.79 -10.45
N ASP A 433 -9.05 -14.14 -10.77
CA ASP A 433 -8.57 -12.96 -10.06
C ASP A 433 -8.99 -11.73 -10.88
N GLU A 434 -8.37 -11.55 -12.05
CA GLU A 434 -8.57 -10.35 -12.87
C GLU A 434 -8.61 -10.68 -14.38
N LEU A 435 -9.42 -9.89 -15.10
CA LEU A 435 -9.31 -9.66 -16.53
C LEU A 435 -9.15 -8.18 -16.82
N GLU A 436 -8.10 -7.82 -17.56
CA GLU A 436 -7.84 -6.44 -17.96
C GLU A 436 -7.63 -6.35 -19.46
N LEU A 437 -8.22 -5.34 -20.09
CA LEU A 437 -8.17 -5.11 -21.53
C LEU A 437 -7.66 -3.71 -21.83
N ASN A 438 -6.73 -3.63 -22.78
CA ASN A 438 -6.25 -2.39 -23.38
C ASN A 438 -6.54 -2.41 -24.89
N ALA A 439 -7.19 -1.37 -25.41
CA ALA A 439 -7.61 -1.27 -26.80
C ALA A 439 -7.37 0.12 -27.39
N ARG A 440 -7.41 0.21 -28.74
CA ARG A 440 -7.43 1.47 -29.47
C ARG A 440 -8.79 1.69 -30.10
N ARG A 441 -9.36 2.87 -29.90
CA ARG A 441 -10.67 3.26 -30.45
C ARG A 441 -10.50 4.49 -31.33
N ASN A 442 -11.34 4.61 -32.35
CA ASN A 442 -11.50 5.87 -33.07
C ASN A 442 -12.08 6.90 -32.11
N LEU A 443 -11.59 8.13 -32.18
CA LEU A 443 -12.04 9.24 -31.33
C LEU A 443 -13.39 9.76 -31.84
N ILE A 444 -14.45 9.04 -31.50
CA ILE A 444 -15.83 9.29 -31.92
C ILE A 444 -16.70 9.27 -30.67
N MET A 445 -17.50 10.32 -30.48
CA MET A 445 -18.43 10.45 -29.36
C MET A 445 -19.40 9.26 -29.35
N SER A 446 -19.46 8.58 -28.21
CA SER A 446 -20.36 7.46 -27.91
C SER A 446 -20.81 7.56 -26.46
N GLY A 447 -22.10 7.33 -26.20
CA GLY A 447 -22.70 7.58 -24.90
C GLY A 447 -22.82 9.08 -24.57
N GLU A 448 -22.95 9.39 -23.28
CA GLU A 448 -23.13 10.76 -22.78
C GLU A 448 -21.83 11.41 -22.30
N GLN A 449 -20.83 10.59 -21.95
CA GLN A 449 -19.50 11.02 -21.52
C GLN A 449 -18.45 10.12 -22.16
N LEU A 450 -17.49 10.73 -22.86
CA LEU A 450 -16.36 10.05 -23.49
C LEU A 450 -15.07 10.52 -22.81
N PHE A 451 -14.46 9.65 -22.02
CA PHE A 451 -13.11 9.82 -21.49
C PHE A 451 -12.08 9.38 -22.52
N PHE A 452 -11.04 10.18 -22.76
CA PHE A 452 -10.02 9.84 -23.76
C PHE A 452 -8.65 10.42 -23.43
N ARG A 453 -7.62 9.70 -23.91
CA ARG A 453 -6.21 10.04 -23.82
C ARG A 453 -5.42 9.33 -24.92
N ASP A 454 -4.34 9.92 -25.40
CA ASP A 454 -3.58 9.38 -26.52
C ASP A 454 -2.08 9.31 -26.23
N ILE A 455 -1.56 8.10 -26.00
CA ILE A 455 -0.14 7.88 -25.72
C ILE A 455 0.74 8.28 -26.92
N PRO A 456 0.43 7.91 -28.18
CA PRO A 456 1.22 8.32 -29.34
C PRO A 456 1.36 9.84 -29.51
N SER A 457 0.42 10.64 -28.99
CA SER A 457 0.50 12.10 -29.05
C SER A 457 1.62 12.71 -28.19
N VAL A 458 2.16 11.96 -27.22
CA VAL A 458 3.07 12.50 -26.21
C VAL A 458 4.47 12.72 -26.77
N GLY A 459 5.01 13.92 -26.60
CA GLY A 459 6.40 14.23 -26.94
C GLY A 459 6.75 15.70 -26.74
N ILE A 460 7.98 15.98 -26.28
CA ILE A 460 8.46 17.34 -26.01
C ILE A 460 8.26 18.22 -27.25
N GLY A 461 7.52 19.32 -27.08
CA GLY A 461 7.22 20.28 -28.15
C GLY A 461 6.06 19.89 -29.07
N ASN A 462 5.41 18.74 -28.87
CA ASN A 462 4.24 18.35 -29.64
C ASN A 462 3.04 19.25 -29.33
N VAL A 463 2.28 19.56 -30.38
CA VAL A 463 0.97 20.20 -30.31
C VAL A 463 0.00 19.36 -31.14
N SER A 464 -0.99 18.79 -30.48
CA SER A 464 -1.90 17.82 -31.08
C SER A 464 -3.26 18.42 -31.33
N THR A 465 -3.78 18.29 -32.55
CA THR A 465 -5.19 18.56 -32.85
C THR A 465 -6.02 17.31 -32.58
N PHE A 466 -6.89 17.37 -31.58
CA PHE A 466 -7.86 16.30 -31.29
C PHE A 466 -9.09 16.50 -32.16
N ASN A 467 -9.44 15.48 -32.95
CA ASN A 467 -10.63 15.46 -33.80
C ASN A 467 -11.63 14.43 -33.27
N ILE A 468 -12.73 14.90 -32.68
CA ILE A 468 -13.80 14.07 -32.15
C ILE A 468 -14.94 14.00 -33.18
N GLY A 469 -15.19 12.80 -33.70
CA GLY A 469 -16.33 12.53 -34.58
C GLY A 469 -17.66 12.42 -33.82
N ASN A 470 -18.79 12.56 -34.51
CA ASN A 470 -20.15 12.45 -33.96
C ASN A 470 -20.43 13.39 -32.75
N ALA A 471 -19.80 14.55 -32.71
CA ALA A 471 -19.77 15.43 -31.54
C ALA A 471 -20.83 16.54 -31.55
N ILE A 472 -21.91 16.41 -32.33
CA ILE A 472 -22.92 17.49 -32.50
C ILE A 472 -23.64 17.84 -31.19
N ASN A 473 -23.78 16.87 -30.28
CA ASN A 473 -24.42 17.05 -28.98
C ASN A 473 -23.42 17.28 -27.83
N VAL A 474 -22.11 17.34 -28.14
CA VAL A 474 -21.09 17.65 -27.13
C VAL A 474 -21.22 19.12 -26.78
N ASN A 475 -21.50 19.40 -25.51
CA ASN A 475 -21.66 20.77 -25.01
C ASN A 475 -20.35 21.31 -24.45
N LYS A 476 -19.51 20.45 -23.85
CA LYS A 476 -18.26 20.82 -23.19
C LYS A 476 -17.21 19.72 -23.36
N VAL A 477 -15.95 20.15 -23.37
CA VAL A 477 -14.78 19.27 -23.25
C VAL A 477 -13.97 19.79 -22.07
N TRP A 478 -13.74 18.93 -21.07
CA TRP A 478 -12.90 19.25 -19.92
C TRP A 478 -11.57 18.52 -20.03
N GLU A 479 -10.50 19.25 -19.76
CA GLU A 479 -9.15 18.73 -19.60
C GLU A 479 -8.95 18.40 -18.12
N ILE A 480 -8.73 17.12 -17.82
CA ILE A 480 -8.81 16.52 -16.48
C ILE A 480 -7.48 15.88 -16.04
N THR A 481 -6.36 16.20 -16.69
CA THR A 481 -5.03 15.69 -16.31
C THR A 481 -4.68 16.10 -14.89
N ASP A 482 -5.06 17.32 -14.49
CA ASP A 482 -5.02 17.79 -13.10
C ASP A 482 -6.46 17.88 -12.56
N PRO A 483 -6.92 16.89 -11.77
CA PRO A 483 -8.31 16.86 -11.29
C PRO A 483 -8.65 18.03 -10.36
N TYR A 484 -7.66 18.67 -9.75
CA TYR A 484 -7.89 19.85 -8.91
C TYR A 484 -8.06 21.12 -9.75
N ASN A 485 -7.39 21.21 -10.90
CA ASN A 485 -7.29 22.40 -11.75
C ASN A 485 -7.86 22.17 -13.16
N ILE A 486 -9.05 21.57 -13.24
CA ILE A 486 -9.75 21.28 -14.49
C ILE A 486 -9.98 22.55 -15.32
N LYS A 487 -9.80 22.42 -16.63
CA LYS A 487 -10.02 23.51 -17.60
C LYS A 487 -11.04 23.12 -18.65
N GLU A 488 -11.89 24.08 -19.02
CA GLU A 488 -12.84 23.92 -20.11
C GLU A 488 -12.17 24.25 -21.45
N GLN A 489 -11.96 23.23 -22.27
CA GLN A 489 -11.33 23.37 -23.57
C GLN A 489 -12.29 23.98 -24.60
N GLN A 490 -11.94 25.14 -25.13
CA GLN A 490 -12.67 25.75 -26.24
C GLN A 490 -12.38 25.00 -27.54
N PHE A 491 -13.42 24.67 -28.28
CA PHE A 491 -13.36 23.88 -29.51
C PHE A 491 -14.11 24.53 -30.67
N ASN A 492 -13.82 24.06 -31.88
CA ASN A 492 -14.57 24.39 -33.09
C ASN A 492 -15.41 23.20 -33.52
N LEU A 493 -16.68 23.43 -33.82
CA LEU A 493 -17.57 22.40 -34.37
C LEU A 493 -17.86 22.70 -35.84
N ALA A 494 -17.48 21.77 -36.73
CA ALA A 494 -17.76 21.84 -38.16
C ALA A 494 -18.58 20.61 -38.56
N GLY A 495 -19.89 20.81 -38.76
CA GLY A 495 -20.83 19.70 -38.94
C GLY A 495 -20.91 18.86 -37.66
N SER A 496 -20.55 17.57 -37.76
CA SER A 496 -20.49 16.65 -36.62
C SER A 496 -19.08 16.45 -36.05
N ASN A 497 -18.07 17.15 -36.58
CA ASN A 497 -16.67 16.99 -36.15
C ASN A 497 -16.28 18.17 -35.26
N LEU A 498 -15.88 17.85 -34.03
CA LEU A 498 -15.34 18.79 -33.06
C LEU A 498 -13.81 18.74 -33.11
N SER A 499 -13.15 19.89 -33.15
CA SER A 499 -11.69 19.96 -33.09
C SER A 499 -11.15 21.06 -32.18
N TYR A 500 -10.02 20.75 -31.55
CA TYR A 500 -9.22 21.70 -30.77
C TYR A 500 -7.75 21.26 -30.77
N SER A 501 -6.84 22.17 -30.42
CA SER A 501 -5.41 21.86 -30.35
C SER A 501 -4.81 22.24 -29.00
N LEU A 502 -3.94 21.38 -28.47
CA LEU A 502 -3.21 21.61 -27.22
C LEU A 502 -1.82 20.98 -27.26
N SER A 503 -0.91 21.52 -26.43
CA SER A 503 0.40 20.90 -26.23
C SER A 503 0.29 19.56 -25.51
N THR A 504 0.94 18.56 -26.07
CA THR A 504 1.05 17.19 -25.58
C THR A 504 2.51 16.83 -25.30
N ASP A 505 3.23 17.73 -24.62
CA ASP A 505 4.56 17.47 -24.05
C ASP A 505 4.57 16.35 -23.01
N SER A 506 3.41 16.13 -22.41
CA SER A 506 3.05 15.09 -21.46
C SER A 506 1.65 14.57 -21.83
N LEU A 507 1.30 13.40 -21.29
CA LEU A 507 -0.03 12.83 -21.51
C LEU A 507 -1.10 13.79 -21.02
N ARG A 508 -2.16 13.94 -21.83
CA ARG A 508 -3.35 14.72 -21.50
C ARG A 508 -4.55 13.81 -21.44
N GLU A 509 -5.37 14.00 -20.41
CA GLU A 509 -6.64 13.31 -20.24
C GLU A 509 -7.81 14.29 -20.39
N PHE A 510 -8.86 13.84 -21.06
CA PHE A 510 -10.02 14.66 -21.35
C PHE A 510 -11.32 13.88 -21.12
N VAL A 511 -12.39 14.63 -20.91
CA VAL A 511 -13.76 14.14 -21.00
C VAL A 511 -14.59 15.07 -21.88
N ALA A 512 -15.16 14.54 -22.95
CA ALA A 512 -16.18 15.20 -23.76
C ALA A 512 -17.56 14.69 -23.32
N PHE A 513 -18.51 15.58 -23.08
CA PHE A 513 -19.81 15.18 -22.56
C PHE A 513 -20.96 15.98 -23.18
N THR A 514 -22.18 15.46 -23.01
CA THR A 514 -23.43 16.08 -23.46
C THR A 514 -24.14 16.77 -22.27
N SER A 515 -25.43 17.07 -22.39
CA SER A 515 -26.24 17.60 -21.28
C SER A 515 -26.76 16.54 -20.30
N ASN A 516 -26.53 15.25 -20.56
CA ASN A 516 -26.92 14.15 -19.68
C ASN A 516 -25.78 13.79 -18.72
N TYR A 517 -25.81 14.39 -17.53
CA TYR A 517 -24.80 14.21 -16.48
C TYR A 517 -25.10 13.02 -15.57
N GLU A 518 -24.07 12.55 -14.86
CA GLU A 518 -24.28 11.54 -13.81
C GLU A 518 -24.97 12.15 -12.60
N THR A 519 -25.94 11.42 -12.06
CA THR A 519 -26.76 11.87 -10.90
C THR A 519 -26.65 10.94 -9.71
N GLN A 520 -25.89 9.84 -9.84
CA GLN A 520 -25.64 8.89 -8.77
C GLN A 520 -24.58 9.44 -7.80
N VAL A 521 -24.94 10.50 -7.10
CA VAL A 521 -24.19 11.09 -5.98
C VAL A 521 -24.92 10.74 -4.70
N PHE A 522 -24.19 10.26 -3.69
CA PHE A 522 -24.75 9.91 -2.39
C PHE A 522 -24.47 11.02 -1.39
N GLY A 523 -25.52 11.56 -0.77
CA GLY A 523 -25.39 12.53 0.32
C GLY A 523 -25.18 11.83 1.66
N LEU A 524 -24.14 12.21 2.40
CA LEU A 524 -23.87 11.72 3.76
C LEU A 524 -24.22 12.74 4.85
N GLY A 525 -24.63 13.95 4.45
CA GLY A 525 -25.09 15.01 5.36
C GLY A 525 -23.94 15.83 5.95
N LYS A 526 -24.28 16.59 7.00
CA LYS A 526 -23.34 17.48 7.70
C LYS A 526 -22.30 16.68 8.50
N ILE A 527 -21.06 17.17 8.54
CA ILE A 527 -20.01 16.65 9.41
C ILE A 527 -19.59 17.69 10.46
N GLU A 528 -19.07 17.20 11.57
CA GLU A 528 -18.47 18.05 12.60
C GLU A 528 -17.10 18.58 12.16
N ASN A 529 -16.75 19.77 12.64
CA ASN A 529 -15.43 20.35 12.41
C ASN A 529 -14.34 19.56 13.15
N GLN A 530 -13.16 19.49 12.53
CA GLN A 530 -12.01 18.73 13.05
C GLN A 530 -10.69 19.33 12.57
N ASN A 531 -9.64 19.15 13.37
CA ASN A 531 -8.32 19.68 13.08
C ASN A 531 -7.23 18.82 13.74
N LEU A 532 -7.06 17.59 13.24
CA LEU A 532 -5.96 16.73 13.68
C LEU A 532 -4.60 17.33 13.30
N HIS A 533 -4.54 18.07 12.19
CA HIS A 533 -3.37 18.84 11.80
C HIS A 533 -2.89 19.84 12.86
N ALA A 534 -3.70 20.33 13.79
CA ALA A 534 -3.23 21.23 14.86
C ALA A 534 -2.46 20.52 15.98
N ILE A 535 -2.46 19.19 16.03
CA ILE A 535 -1.81 18.43 17.11
C ILE A 535 -0.29 18.47 16.93
N VAL A 536 0.39 19.17 17.84
CA VAL A 536 1.86 19.35 17.77
C VAL A 536 2.60 18.10 18.26
N GLN A 537 2.11 17.45 19.32
CA GLN A 537 2.75 16.32 19.97
C GLN A 537 1.74 15.45 20.72
N ALA A 538 2.01 14.14 20.76
CA ALA A 538 1.40 13.18 21.68
C ALA A 538 2.40 12.05 21.96
N ASP A 539 2.47 11.55 23.20
CA ASP A 539 3.25 10.35 23.52
C ASP A 539 2.51 9.09 23.08
N MET A 540 1.18 9.09 23.24
CA MET A 540 0.31 7.98 22.90
C MET A 540 -0.88 8.45 22.08
N VAL A 541 -1.15 7.74 20.98
CA VAL A 541 -2.35 7.91 20.18
C VAL A 541 -3.25 6.69 20.37
N ILE A 542 -4.48 6.91 20.83
CA ILE A 542 -5.52 5.89 20.86
C ILE A 542 -6.46 6.12 19.68
N VAL A 543 -6.43 5.22 18.71
CA VAL A 543 -7.42 5.19 17.62
C VAL A 543 -8.54 4.26 18.06
N SER A 544 -9.73 4.79 18.30
CA SER A 544 -10.85 4.03 18.86
C SER A 544 -12.07 4.09 17.96
N HIS A 545 -12.70 2.92 17.75
CA HIS A 545 -14.00 2.89 17.09
C HIS A 545 -15.04 3.61 17.95
N PRO A 546 -16.00 4.35 17.34
CA PRO A 546 -16.99 5.16 18.09
C PRO A 546 -17.69 4.44 19.25
N ASN A 547 -17.97 3.13 19.08
CA ASN A 547 -18.59 2.30 20.11
C ASN A 547 -17.79 2.16 21.42
N PHE A 548 -16.50 2.50 21.43
CA PHE A 548 -15.60 2.28 22.58
C PHE A 548 -14.94 3.57 23.08
N LEU A 549 -15.39 4.73 22.62
CA LEU A 549 -14.78 6.03 22.97
C LEU A 549 -14.77 6.31 24.47
N SER A 550 -15.81 5.89 25.21
CA SER A 550 -15.83 6.04 26.68
C SER A 550 -14.70 5.27 27.38
N GLN A 551 -14.43 4.04 26.95
CA GLN A 551 -13.39 3.18 27.54
C GLN A 551 -12.00 3.63 27.09
N ALA A 552 -11.88 4.08 25.84
CA ALA A 552 -10.67 4.70 25.34
C ALA A 552 -10.33 5.98 26.13
N ALA A 553 -11.32 6.81 26.45
CA ALA A 553 -11.13 7.99 27.29
C ALA A 553 -10.67 7.63 28.71
N GLN A 554 -11.30 6.63 29.35
CA GLN A 554 -10.85 6.15 30.67
C GLN A 554 -9.40 5.65 30.66
N LEU A 555 -9.00 4.93 29.60
CA LEU A 555 -7.63 4.46 29.46
C LEU A 555 -6.65 5.60 29.16
N ALA A 556 -7.07 6.60 28.39
CA ALA A 556 -6.28 7.82 28.15
C ALA A 556 -6.06 8.60 29.46
N ASP A 557 -7.10 8.76 30.29
CA ASP A 557 -6.98 9.40 31.60
C ASP A 557 -6.00 8.64 32.49
N PHE A 558 -6.09 7.31 32.52
CA PHE A 558 -5.17 6.45 33.27
C PHE A 558 -3.70 6.68 32.87
N HIS A 559 -3.38 6.61 31.58
CA HIS A 559 -2.02 6.82 31.08
C HIS A 559 -1.56 8.29 31.22
N THR A 560 -2.48 9.24 31.23
CA THR A 560 -2.17 10.64 31.58
C THR A 560 -1.68 10.76 33.02
N THR A 561 -2.24 9.97 33.96
CA THR A 561 -1.73 9.93 35.35
C THR A 561 -0.33 9.31 35.46
N GLU A 562 0.10 8.52 34.47
CA GLU A 562 1.45 8.00 34.35
C GLU A 562 2.43 9.00 33.69
N GLY A 563 1.94 10.19 33.32
CA GLY A 563 2.74 11.28 32.76
C GLY A 563 2.85 11.27 31.23
N LEU A 564 2.01 10.51 30.53
CA LEU A 564 1.95 10.52 29.06
C LEU A 564 1.00 11.62 28.56
N SER A 565 1.37 12.28 27.46
CA SER A 565 0.43 13.05 26.64
C SER A 565 -0.36 12.09 25.75
N VAL A 566 -1.66 11.94 26.00
CA VAL A 566 -2.52 10.97 25.29
C VAL A 566 -3.60 11.68 24.50
N ILE A 567 -3.78 11.28 23.24
CA ILE A 567 -4.91 11.73 22.41
C ILE A 567 -5.80 10.54 22.03
N VAL A 568 -7.11 10.77 21.97
CA VAL A 568 -8.09 9.80 21.50
C VAL A 568 -8.73 10.35 20.24
N VAL A 569 -8.69 9.56 19.15
CA VAL A 569 -9.26 9.92 17.86
C VAL A 569 -10.01 8.73 17.27
N THR A 570 -10.98 9.01 16.39
CA THR A 570 -11.66 7.95 15.62
C THR A 570 -10.98 7.71 14.28
N PRO A 571 -11.11 6.49 13.70
CA PRO A 571 -10.65 6.24 12.33
C PRO A 571 -11.22 7.24 11.32
N GLN A 572 -12.51 7.58 11.43
CA GLN A 572 -13.16 8.48 10.47
C GLN A 572 -12.60 9.90 10.51
N GLN A 573 -12.24 10.43 11.69
CA GLN A 573 -11.59 11.74 11.80
C GLN A 573 -10.26 11.74 11.06
N ILE A 574 -9.45 10.67 11.23
CA ILE A 574 -8.21 10.51 10.48
C ILE A 574 -8.49 10.42 8.98
N TYR A 575 -9.45 9.59 8.55
CA TYR A 575 -9.73 9.42 7.12
C TYR A 575 -10.17 10.73 6.46
N ASN A 576 -10.99 11.54 7.14
CA ASN A 576 -11.47 12.81 6.60
C ASN A 576 -10.32 13.77 6.22
N GLU A 577 -9.26 13.84 7.02
CA GLU A 577 -8.10 14.73 6.80
C GLU A 577 -7.03 14.09 5.89
N TYR A 578 -6.70 12.81 6.10
CA TYR A 578 -5.53 12.18 5.47
C TYR A 578 -5.82 11.34 4.22
N SER A 579 -7.08 10.97 3.97
CA SER A 579 -7.48 10.14 2.82
C SER A 579 -8.78 10.62 2.16
N SER A 580 -9.11 11.90 2.34
CA SER A 580 -10.33 12.52 1.81
C SER A 580 -11.61 11.81 2.24
N GLY A 581 -11.61 11.11 3.38
CA GLY A 581 -12.73 10.40 3.96
C GLY A 581 -12.80 8.91 3.66
N SER A 582 -11.99 8.40 2.73
CA SER A 582 -11.94 6.98 2.37
C SER A 582 -11.19 6.18 3.44
N PRO A 583 -11.70 5.04 3.91
CA PRO A 583 -10.91 4.15 4.77
C PRO A 583 -9.61 3.76 4.07
N ASP A 584 -8.47 3.97 4.73
CA ASP A 584 -7.15 3.58 4.24
C ASP A 584 -6.18 3.46 5.42
N ILE A 585 -5.37 2.40 5.44
CA ILE A 585 -4.36 2.18 6.49
C ILE A 585 -3.25 3.24 6.45
N VAL A 586 -2.94 3.78 5.27
CA VAL A 586 -1.91 4.80 5.09
C VAL A 586 -2.34 6.10 5.77
N ALA A 587 -3.64 6.41 5.84
CA ALA A 587 -4.13 7.61 6.50
C ALA A 587 -3.81 7.62 8.01
N VAL A 588 -3.99 6.48 8.69
CA VAL A 588 -3.63 6.31 10.12
C VAL A 588 -2.13 6.47 10.31
N ARG A 589 -1.33 5.86 9.43
CA ARG A 589 0.13 5.98 9.47
C ARG A 589 0.60 7.40 9.16
N ASP A 590 -0.01 8.10 8.21
CA ASP A 590 0.34 9.47 7.83
C ASP A 590 0.02 10.45 8.97
N PHE A 591 -1.06 10.25 9.72
CA PHE A 591 -1.33 11.00 10.95
C PHE A 591 -0.21 10.81 12.00
N LEU A 592 0.21 9.56 12.25
CA LEU A 592 1.31 9.26 13.17
C LEU A 592 2.64 9.82 12.67
N ARG A 593 2.87 9.74 11.36
CA ARG A 593 4.06 10.30 10.70
C ARG A 593 4.11 11.81 10.81
N MET A 594 2.97 12.51 10.73
CA MET A 594 2.93 13.94 11.00
C MET A 594 3.47 14.27 12.40
N LEU A 595 3.02 13.55 13.44
CA LEU A 595 3.50 13.75 14.81
C LEU A 595 4.99 13.41 14.95
N TYR A 596 5.45 12.37 14.26
CA TYR A 596 6.84 11.94 14.23
C TYR A 596 7.77 12.97 13.57
N GLU A 597 7.43 13.44 12.37
CA GLU A 597 8.26 14.38 11.61
C GLU A 597 8.30 15.77 12.26
N ARG A 598 7.19 16.25 12.84
CA ARG A 598 7.16 17.53 13.58
C ARG A 598 8.14 17.56 14.76
N ASN A 599 8.39 16.42 15.36
CA ASN A 599 9.22 16.28 16.55
C ASN A 599 10.59 15.65 16.24
N ALA A 600 10.99 15.55 14.97
CA ALA A 600 12.22 14.87 14.53
C ALA A 600 13.51 15.38 15.20
N ILE A 601 13.56 16.67 15.57
CA ILE A 601 14.72 17.28 16.24
C ILE A 601 14.68 17.18 17.77
N THR A 602 13.56 16.72 18.35
CA THR A 602 13.38 16.57 19.81
C THR A 602 13.01 15.12 20.12
N PRO A 603 14.00 14.21 20.28
CA PRO A 603 13.74 12.77 20.43
C PRO A 603 12.77 12.40 21.56
N THR A 604 12.73 13.19 22.64
CA THR A 604 11.82 12.99 23.77
C THR A 604 10.36 13.34 23.46
N ALA A 605 10.11 14.11 22.40
CA ALA A 605 8.79 14.52 21.94
C ALA A 605 8.24 13.64 20.81
N LEU A 606 9.02 12.68 20.30
CA LEU A 606 8.54 11.71 19.33
C LEU A 606 7.40 10.87 19.92
N PRO A 607 6.39 10.49 19.13
CA PRO A 607 5.38 9.54 19.57
C PRO A 607 6.04 8.24 20.03
N LYS A 608 5.43 7.59 21.02
CA LYS A 608 5.94 6.36 21.64
C LYS A 608 5.00 5.19 21.41
N TYR A 609 3.69 5.44 21.43
CA TYR A 609 2.69 4.39 21.43
C TYR A 609 1.51 4.67 20.49
N LEU A 610 1.07 3.64 19.78
CA LEU A 610 -0.23 3.57 19.13
C LEU A 610 -1.05 2.46 19.80
N LEU A 611 -2.28 2.78 20.21
CA LEU A 611 -3.26 1.80 20.65
C LEU A 611 -4.47 1.80 19.72
N LEU A 612 -4.75 0.64 19.13
CA LEU A 612 -5.92 0.40 18.29
C LEU A 612 -7.02 -0.21 19.17
N PHE A 613 -8.07 0.55 19.46
CA PHE A 613 -9.15 0.14 20.36
C PHE A 613 -10.38 -0.30 19.55
N GLY A 614 -10.36 -1.56 19.14
CA GLY A 614 -11.37 -2.19 18.30
C GLY A 614 -10.78 -3.35 17.50
N ASP A 615 -11.61 -4.34 17.19
CA ASP A 615 -11.22 -5.49 16.38
C ASP A 615 -10.90 -5.13 14.92
N GLY A 616 -10.14 -6.01 14.26
CA GLY A 616 -9.74 -5.89 12.85
C GLY A 616 -10.04 -7.18 12.09
N SER A 617 -10.05 -7.10 10.76
CA SER A 617 -10.36 -8.25 9.91
C SER A 617 -9.50 -8.27 8.65
N TYR A 618 -9.33 -9.46 8.06
CA TYR A 618 -8.80 -9.59 6.70
C TYR A 618 -9.74 -8.95 5.67
N ASP A 619 -11.03 -8.85 6.00
CA ASP A 619 -12.03 -8.18 5.18
C ASP A 619 -12.18 -6.71 5.55
N ASN A 620 -11.23 -5.92 5.05
CA ASN A 620 -11.15 -4.48 5.31
C ASN A 620 -12.31 -3.66 4.69
N LYS A 621 -13.06 -4.19 3.70
CA LYS A 621 -14.22 -3.50 3.09
C LYS A 621 -15.56 -4.00 3.62
N ASN A 622 -15.54 -4.85 4.64
CA ASN A 622 -16.74 -5.34 5.31
C ASN A 622 -17.76 -6.01 4.37
N ARG A 623 -17.25 -6.84 3.46
CA ARG A 623 -18.00 -7.64 2.49
C ARG A 623 -18.75 -8.81 3.14
N ILE A 624 -18.24 -9.36 4.23
CA ILE A 624 -18.77 -10.55 4.91
C ILE A 624 -19.73 -10.16 6.03
N VAL A 625 -20.86 -10.85 6.11
CA VAL A 625 -21.88 -10.64 7.16
C VAL A 625 -21.31 -10.98 8.54
N GLY A 626 -21.53 -10.08 9.51
CA GLY A 626 -21.09 -10.27 10.90
C GLY A 626 -19.60 -9.98 11.13
N ASN A 627 -18.93 -9.38 10.15
CA ASN A 627 -17.53 -8.98 10.27
C ASN A 627 -17.35 -7.84 11.29
N THR A 628 -16.27 -7.93 12.07
CA THR A 628 -15.93 -7.00 13.17
C THR A 628 -14.74 -6.12 12.78
N ASN A 629 -14.74 -5.60 11.55
CA ASN A 629 -13.69 -4.70 11.05
C ASN A 629 -13.91 -3.25 11.54
N PHE A 630 -13.61 -2.99 12.81
CA PHE A 630 -13.79 -1.68 13.40
C PHE A 630 -12.62 -0.73 13.11
N ILE A 631 -11.41 -1.26 13.04
CA ILE A 631 -10.22 -0.53 12.63
C ILE A 631 -9.42 -1.43 11.69
N LEU A 632 -9.13 -0.90 10.50
CA LEU A 632 -8.45 -1.64 9.43
C LEU A 632 -7.17 -2.31 9.92
N SER A 633 -6.84 -3.44 9.29
CA SER A 633 -5.58 -4.15 9.50
C SER A 633 -4.75 -4.16 8.22
N TYR A 634 -3.43 -4.06 8.35
CA TYR A 634 -2.56 -4.32 7.20
C TYR A 634 -2.47 -5.82 6.96
N GLN A 635 -2.67 -6.20 5.69
CA GLN A 635 -2.65 -7.57 5.21
C GLN A 635 -1.55 -7.68 4.15
N THR A 636 -0.67 -8.68 4.26
CA THR A 636 0.41 -8.85 3.29
C THR A 636 -0.13 -9.19 1.89
N PRO A 637 0.63 -8.92 0.81
CA PRO A 637 0.24 -9.35 -0.53
C PRO A 637 0.09 -10.86 -0.67
N ASN A 638 0.87 -11.64 0.08
CA ASN A 638 0.74 -13.10 0.08
C ASN A 638 -0.60 -13.51 0.68
N SER A 639 -1.47 -14.09 -0.14
CA SER A 639 -2.86 -14.45 0.20
C SER A 639 -3.20 -15.91 -0.16
N ILE A 640 -2.17 -16.71 -0.47
CA ILE A 640 -2.32 -18.10 -0.92
C ILE A 640 -1.43 -19.07 -0.13
N ASP A 641 -0.47 -18.56 0.64
CA ASP A 641 0.41 -19.35 1.48
C ASP A 641 -0.06 -19.27 2.93
N ILE A 642 -0.37 -20.41 3.55
CA ILE A 642 -1.00 -20.45 4.89
C ILE A 642 -0.04 -19.92 5.95
N ILE A 643 1.26 -20.22 5.84
CA ILE A 643 2.28 -19.76 6.77
C ILE A 643 2.82 -18.38 6.36
N GLY A 644 2.95 -18.12 5.06
CA GLY A 644 3.52 -16.88 4.55
C GLY A 644 2.56 -15.68 4.51
N SER A 645 1.26 -15.89 4.67
CA SER A 645 0.26 -14.82 4.74
C SER A 645 0.15 -14.26 6.16
N LEU A 646 0.26 -12.94 6.30
CA LEU A 646 0.38 -12.30 7.60
C LEU A 646 -0.55 -11.09 7.70
N VAL A 647 -1.04 -10.86 8.91
CA VAL A 647 -1.62 -9.61 9.37
C VAL A 647 -0.64 -8.96 10.34
N SER A 648 -0.42 -7.65 10.24
CA SER A 648 0.41 -6.95 11.21
C SER A 648 0.00 -5.49 11.36
N ASP A 649 -0.16 -5.04 12.60
CA ASP A 649 -0.35 -3.63 12.91
C ASP A 649 0.99 -2.86 12.94
N ASP A 650 2.15 -3.54 12.88
CA ASP A 650 3.49 -2.89 12.85
C ASP A 650 3.63 -1.94 11.66
N TYR A 651 2.86 -2.16 10.60
CA TYR A 651 2.78 -1.27 9.44
C TYR A 651 2.51 0.19 9.82
N TYR A 652 1.69 0.42 10.86
CA TYR A 652 1.37 1.78 11.33
C TYR A 652 2.55 2.49 11.99
N GLY A 653 3.61 1.78 12.36
CA GLY A 653 4.82 2.35 12.95
C GLY A 653 5.97 2.49 11.98
N LEU A 654 5.75 2.32 10.67
CA LEU A 654 6.75 2.57 9.62
C LEU A 654 6.70 4.06 9.22
N LEU A 655 7.36 4.94 10.00
CA LEU A 655 7.14 6.38 9.92
C LEU A 655 8.26 7.12 9.18
N ASP A 656 9.39 6.49 8.91
CA ASP A 656 10.50 7.14 8.22
C ASP A 656 10.25 7.26 6.69
N VAL A 657 10.89 8.26 6.08
CA VAL A 657 10.62 8.69 4.69
C VAL A 657 10.72 7.57 3.66
N ASN A 658 11.61 6.60 3.83
CA ASN A 658 11.84 5.53 2.86
C ASN A 658 11.13 4.22 3.22
N GLU A 659 10.17 4.26 4.14
CA GLU A 659 9.46 3.08 4.62
C GLU A 659 8.03 2.99 4.09
N GLY A 660 7.43 1.82 4.32
CA GLY A 660 6.02 1.53 4.07
C GLY A 660 5.75 0.54 2.95
N THR A 661 6.79 -0.04 2.37
CA THR A 661 6.69 -1.06 1.31
C THR A 661 6.58 -2.49 1.85
N TRP A 662 6.81 -2.69 3.15
CA TRP A 662 6.89 -3.99 3.81
C TRP A 662 8.00 -4.86 3.19
N ALA A 663 9.13 -4.25 2.81
CA ALA A 663 10.22 -4.88 2.08
C ALA A 663 11.28 -5.59 2.96
N GLY A 664 10.98 -5.82 4.25
CA GLY A 664 11.83 -6.56 5.19
C GLY A 664 13.00 -5.78 5.81
N THR A 665 13.30 -4.57 5.32
CA THR A 665 14.38 -3.71 5.82
C THR A 665 13.85 -2.39 6.42
N GLU A 666 12.70 -2.47 7.10
CA GLU A 666 11.98 -1.33 7.68
C GLU A 666 11.79 -1.62 9.17
N TYR A 667 12.07 -0.65 10.04
CA TYR A 667 12.02 -0.87 11.49
C TYR A 667 10.89 -0.04 12.09
N THR A 668 10.13 -0.65 12.99
CA THR A 668 9.03 0.06 13.66
C THR A 668 9.57 1.18 14.57
N ASP A 669 8.98 2.38 14.46
CA ASP A 669 9.37 3.58 15.21
C ASP A 669 8.67 3.72 16.57
N ILE A 670 7.52 3.06 16.74
CA ILE A 670 6.65 3.18 17.92
C ILE A 670 6.16 1.81 18.40
N GLY A 671 5.84 1.69 19.69
CA GLY A 671 5.17 0.51 20.22
C GLY A 671 3.70 0.49 19.80
N ILE A 672 3.23 -0.64 19.26
CA ILE A 672 1.86 -0.76 18.75
C ILE A 672 1.15 -1.87 19.51
N GLY A 673 -0.08 -1.58 19.94
CA GLY A 673 -0.96 -2.57 20.56
C GLY A 673 -2.37 -2.46 20.01
N ARG A 674 -3.10 -3.57 20.02
CA ARG A 674 -4.52 -3.62 19.71
C ARG A 674 -5.29 -4.24 20.87
N LEU A 675 -6.42 -3.64 21.22
CA LEU A 675 -7.47 -4.25 22.04
C LEU A 675 -8.58 -4.71 21.08
N PRO A 676 -8.60 -5.99 20.65
CA PRO A 676 -9.51 -6.48 19.62
C PRO A 676 -10.90 -6.79 20.20
N VAL A 677 -11.54 -5.76 20.76
CA VAL A 677 -12.85 -5.87 21.40
C VAL A 677 -13.97 -5.72 20.38
N LYS A 678 -15.03 -6.51 20.58
CA LYS A 678 -16.18 -6.62 19.69
C LYS A 678 -17.45 -6.00 20.28
N SER A 679 -17.48 -5.80 21.59
CA SER A 679 -18.63 -5.32 22.34
C SER A 679 -18.24 -4.41 23.49
N GLN A 680 -19.23 -3.68 24.02
CA GLN A 680 -19.03 -2.79 25.15
C GLN A 680 -18.55 -3.53 26.40
N GLU A 681 -19.10 -4.72 26.65
CA GLU A 681 -18.75 -5.59 27.76
C GLU A 681 -17.30 -6.11 27.65
N GLU A 682 -16.86 -6.49 26.46
CA GLU A 682 -15.48 -6.89 26.23
C GLU A 682 -14.52 -5.72 26.48
N ALA A 683 -14.87 -4.51 26.03
CA ALA A 683 -14.11 -3.30 26.29
C ALA A 683 -13.96 -3.04 27.79
N ASP A 684 -15.08 -3.06 28.54
CA ASP A 684 -15.09 -2.88 30.00
C ASP A 684 -14.24 -3.94 30.71
N ASN A 685 -14.36 -5.21 30.31
CA ASN A 685 -13.58 -6.30 30.90
C ASN A 685 -12.06 -6.13 30.67
N VAL A 686 -11.65 -5.66 29.49
CA VAL A 686 -10.24 -5.42 29.18
C VAL A 686 -9.69 -4.25 29.99
N ILE A 687 -10.38 -3.11 30.03
CA ILE A 687 -9.91 -1.94 30.81
C ILE A 687 -9.87 -2.25 32.31
N HIS A 688 -10.86 -2.99 32.84
CA HIS A 688 -10.85 -3.39 34.25
C HIS A 688 -9.64 -4.27 34.58
N LYS A 689 -9.25 -5.19 33.68
CA LYS A 689 -8.01 -5.97 33.86
C LYS A 689 -6.78 -5.07 33.89
N ILE A 690 -6.68 -4.09 32.98
CA ILE A 690 -5.54 -3.15 32.91
C ILE A 690 -5.45 -2.33 34.21
N PHE A 691 -6.57 -1.75 34.66
CA PHE A 691 -6.60 -0.97 35.90
C PHE A 691 -6.28 -1.83 37.11
N ASN A 692 -6.93 -3.00 37.22
CA ASN A 692 -6.72 -3.92 38.34
C ASN A 692 -5.28 -4.42 38.41
N TYR A 693 -4.61 -4.69 37.28
CA TYR A 693 -3.21 -5.13 37.26
C TYR A 693 -2.26 -4.12 37.93
N ASN A 694 -2.60 -2.83 37.84
CA ASN A 694 -1.80 -1.72 38.38
C ASN A 694 -2.16 -1.33 39.82
N LEU A 695 -3.20 -1.92 40.41
CA LEU A 695 -3.57 -1.63 41.79
C LEU A 695 -2.53 -2.20 42.78
N PRO A 696 -2.21 -1.49 43.88
CA PRO A 696 -1.35 -2.03 44.94
C PRO A 696 -1.85 -3.37 45.50
N SER A 697 -3.16 -3.58 45.57
CA SER A 697 -3.77 -4.83 46.04
C SER A 697 -3.49 -6.04 45.13
N SER A 698 -3.10 -5.80 43.87
CA SER A 698 -2.78 -6.84 42.90
C SER A 698 -1.30 -7.24 42.89
N MET A 699 -0.46 -6.54 43.67
CA MET A 699 0.98 -6.77 43.82
C MET A 699 1.28 -8.02 44.68
N ASN A 700 0.90 -9.19 44.17
CA ASN A 700 1.03 -10.49 44.87
C ASN A 700 2.04 -11.43 44.18
N GLU A 701 2.32 -12.58 44.81
CA GLU A 701 3.35 -13.55 44.40
C GLU A 701 3.23 -14.05 42.95
N TRP A 702 2.02 -14.06 42.39
CA TRP A 702 1.74 -14.59 41.05
C TRP A 702 2.48 -13.82 39.95
N ARG A 703 2.80 -12.54 40.14
CA ARG A 703 3.53 -11.73 39.15
C ARG A 703 4.97 -12.20 38.95
N ASN A 704 5.52 -12.95 39.90
CA ASN A 704 6.85 -13.55 39.80
C ASN A 704 6.80 -14.97 39.22
N ARG A 705 5.63 -15.51 38.85
CA ARG A 705 5.52 -16.85 38.25
C ARG A 705 5.51 -16.75 36.74
N THR A 706 6.44 -17.43 36.09
CA THR A 706 6.47 -17.60 34.63
C THR A 706 6.15 -19.05 34.28
N VAL A 707 5.37 -19.24 33.21
CA VAL A 707 4.95 -20.56 32.74
C VAL A 707 5.43 -20.75 31.32
N PHE A 708 6.17 -21.83 31.08
CA PHE A 708 6.64 -22.25 29.76
C PHE A 708 5.83 -23.47 29.34
N VAL A 709 5.06 -23.32 28.28
CA VAL A 709 4.20 -24.39 27.75
C VAL A 709 4.85 -24.95 26.48
N GLY A 710 4.78 -26.26 26.25
CA GLY A 710 5.30 -26.89 25.05
C GLY A 710 4.41 -28.03 24.58
N ASP A 711 4.12 -28.03 23.27
CA ASP A 711 3.41 -29.11 22.56
C ASP A 711 4.34 -30.30 22.27
N ASP A 712 3.79 -31.51 22.27
CA ASP A 712 4.49 -32.79 22.03
C ASP A 712 4.48 -33.23 20.56
N GLU A 713 3.80 -32.49 19.69
CA GLU A 713 3.87 -32.67 18.24
C GLU A 713 5.25 -32.26 17.63
N ASP A 714 5.41 -32.48 16.33
CA ASP A 714 6.62 -32.14 15.55
C ASP A 714 7.92 -32.71 16.14
N GLY A 715 7.82 -33.90 16.75
CA GLY A 715 8.93 -34.57 17.41
C GLY A 715 9.44 -33.83 18.66
N ASN A 716 8.52 -33.28 19.47
CA ASN A 716 8.80 -32.51 20.69
C ASN A 716 9.55 -31.19 20.46
N THR A 717 9.51 -30.64 19.24
CA THR A 717 10.23 -29.41 18.89
C THR A 717 9.85 -28.26 19.83
N HIS A 718 8.57 -28.13 20.14
CA HIS A 718 8.06 -27.06 21.01
C HIS A 718 8.42 -27.27 22.49
N MET A 719 8.49 -28.51 22.99
CA MET A 719 9.03 -28.79 24.32
C MET A 719 10.52 -28.42 24.44
N ILE A 720 11.32 -28.68 23.41
CA ILE A 720 12.75 -28.31 23.38
C ILE A 720 12.91 -26.79 23.39
N GLN A 721 12.14 -26.07 22.57
CA GLN A 721 12.13 -24.60 22.55
C GLN A 721 11.70 -24.02 23.90
N SER A 722 10.61 -24.55 24.48
CA SER A 722 10.08 -24.16 25.78
C SER A 722 11.09 -24.37 26.91
N ASN A 723 11.80 -25.51 26.91
CA ASN A 723 12.89 -25.78 27.84
C ASN A 723 14.06 -24.81 27.68
N SER A 724 14.42 -24.48 26.45
CA SER A 724 15.53 -23.57 26.14
C SER A 724 15.22 -22.14 26.63
N LEU A 725 14.00 -21.66 26.39
CA LEU A 725 13.53 -20.37 26.91
C LEU A 725 13.49 -20.35 28.44
N ALA A 726 13.00 -21.42 29.06
CA ALA A 726 12.99 -21.54 30.52
C ALA A 726 14.40 -21.50 31.11
N ALA A 727 15.36 -22.22 30.54
CA ALA A 727 16.76 -22.19 30.98
C ALA A 727 17.36 -20.78 30.85
N MET A 728 17.03 -20.05 29.79
CA MET A 728 17.46 -18.65 29.63
C MET A 728 16.95 -17.77 30.78
N VAL A 729 15.67 -17.92 31.16
CA VAL A 729 15.10 -17.16 32.28
C VAL A 729 15.68 -17.60 33.62
N GLU A 730 15.93 -18.90 33.82
CA GLU A 730 16.51 -19.45 35.05
C GLU A 730 17.91 -18.88 35.32
N LEU A 731 18.71 -18.78 34.26
CA LEU A 731 20.08 -18.27 34.32
C LEU A 731 20.13 -16.73 34.41
N GLY A 732 19.28 -16.04 33.64
CA GLY A 732 19.31 -14.57 33.51
C GLY A 732 18.50 -13.82 34.58
N TYR A 733 17.44 -14.41 35.11
CA TYR A 733 16.44 -13.70 35.91
C TYR A 733 15.99 -14.50 37.15
N LYS A 734 16.90 -14.67 38.11
CA LYS A 734 16.70 -15.44 39.36
C LYS A 734 15.53 -15.00 40.26
N SER A 735 14.87 -13.89 39.94
CA SER A 735 13.70 -13.39 40.68
C SER A 735 12.38 -14.02 40.21
N TYR A 736 12.37 -14.73 39.08
CA TYR A 736 11.18 -15.43 38.57
C TYR A 736 11.15 -16.90 38.99
N ASN A 737 9.96 -17.37 39.36
CA ASN A 737 9.66 -18.76 39.64
C ASN A 737 9.18 -19.43 38.35
N ILE A 738 9.96 -20.39 37.86
CA ILE A 738 9.73 -21.04 36.57
C ILE A 738 8.85 -22.27 36.76
N ASN A 739 7.81 -22.38 35.96
CA ASN A 739 6.98 -23.58 35.82
C ASN A 739 6.97 -24.03 34.37
N LYS A 740 7.01 -25.35 34.14
CA LYS A 740 6.97 -25.95 32.81
C LYS A 740 5.74 -26.84 32.70
N ILE A 741 5.00 -26.72 31.60
CA ILE A 741 3.80 -27.51 31.30
C ILE A 741 4.02 -28.12 29.91
N PHE A 742 4.15 -29.44 29.85
CA PHE A 742 4.26 -30.16 28.59
C PHE A 742 3.01 -31.00 28.36
N LEU A 743 2.46 -30.95 27.15
CA LEU A 743 1.15 -31.54 26.85
C LEU A 743 1.14 -33.07 26.99
N ASP A 744 2.28 -33.74 26.76
CA ASP A 744 2.48 -35.18 26.99
C ASP A 744 2.31 -35.61 28.46
N ALA A 745 2.42 -34.66 29.40
CA ALA A 745 2.20 -34.89 30.82
C ALA A 745 0.71 -34.90 31.21
N PHE A 746 -0.20 -34.54 30.29
CA PHE A 746 -1.64 -34.49 30.53
C PHE A 746 -2.38 -35.49 29.65
N LYS A 747 -3.57 -35.90 30.10
CA LYS A 747 -4.43 -36.78 29.30
C LYS A 747 -5.01 -35.98 28.14
N GLN A 748 -4.65 -36.37 26.93
CA GLN A 748 -5.17 -35.81 25.67
C GLN A 748 -6.55 -36.37 25.33
#